data_AF-M5SB31-F1
#
_entry.id   AF-M5SB31-F1
#
_cell.length_a   1.000
_cell.length_b   1.000
_cell.length_c   1.000
_cell.angle_alpha   90.00
_cell.angle_beta   90.00
_cell.angle_gamma   90.00
#
_symmetry.space_group_name_H-M   'P 1'
#
loop_
_entity.id
_entity.type
_entity.pdbx_description
1 polymer ?
#
loop_
_entity_poly.entity_id
_entity_poly.type
_entity_poly.pdbx_seq_one_letter_code
_entity_poly.pdbx_strand_id
1 'polypeptide(L)'
;MLFLAFAFLWNVNSLRAVGSEPGTTPTHPLMPSQSIRTDLMISGVYPHLTTYGVYSQRGGHYLDHHQECGIGAIVPWAGKLFMVNYAPHMPGGSEHKLYSVDADLSQPITIHPESVGGTPAGRMIHQESNQLLIAHYLIDSEGKVRVISPDDMPMRVTAITRHLTDPANKVCYIDMEGAIWEANVHTLAVKRLFAKPVPGWHSKGGYVSQGRLVVSNNGELSAGTYDDLLVGGKARTDEERGVLAEYDGKEWSIVERRQYTEVTGPAGIAGGSDGDAPIWAVGWDRRSLRLKLLDHGTWRTYLLPKAAYCNDASHGWYTEWPRIREITDGRWMMDMHGMFFDFPKTFSAANSAGIKPMGSHLRYVPDFCNWNGQLVLATDETSIQGNELAGQPQSNLWFGEYEDLKEWGPSTAYGGPWIDDVVEANSPSDPFLIAGFDRRLIHLTVDQAAGQTDSDVTFSLEVDRLGNGSWNKIDEVEVPTGGYVAHMLPQDLDAVWLRFTVDQDCVATAFLHQTTGQFLDGNAVDNQALFAGLADVEDVDVRGGLLYPAKRNRNLRMITRDERFFEFTKSNFQFIADSHDASLQSLLEVKPVFTVDDASVVLKHGGETLRLPKGNAAFDQPFAGGWPRDIREVESERNLANIHGTFYEVPLIKNGEPPHFRRMRPVASHTKQIADFCSWNGLLVITGLKQNAEEDGHVFADDRHHTALWFGGIDDLWKLGKPTGRGGPWLRTQVDAGVPSDAYLMTGYDKKSAVMSHSSSENVTFTLQIDIDGTGRWVDYRSFQVAPDKLLSFDFPVGFSACWVRAVSDRDTTATLQLTYQ
;
A
#
# COMPACT_ATOMS: atom_id res chain seq x y z
N MET A 1 -40.77 -28.17 23.02
CA MET A 1 -41.15 -29.61 22.98
C MET A 1 -39.88 -30.43 23.19
N LEU A 2 -39.98 -31.40 24.09
CA LEU A 2 -38.96 -32.33 24.63
C LEU A 2 -38.00 -32.93 23.58
N PHE A 3 -36.68 -32.94 23.82
CA PHE A 3 -35.86 -33.97 24.49
C PHE A 3 -35.74 -35.31 23.76
N LEU A 4 -34.51 -35.72 23.43
CA LEU A 4 -33.91 -36.95 23.98
C LEU A 4 -32.39 -37.04 23.69
N ALA A 5 -31.64 -37.21 24.78
CA ALA A 5 -30.21 -37.50 24.83
C ALA A 5 -29.96 -39.01 24.77
N PHE A 6 -28.73 -39.43 24.45
CA PHE A 6 -28.05 -40.54 25.17
C PHE A 6 -26.53 -40.49 24.94
N ALA A 7 -25.80 -40.50 26.05
CA ALA A 7 -24.37 -40.78 26.14
C ALA A 7 -24.13 -42.30 26.17
N PHE A 8 -22.93 -42.78 25.77
CA PHE A 8 -22.10 -43.63 26.65
C PHE A 8 -20.77 -44.14 26.00
N LEU A 9 -19.73 -44.09 26.84
CA LEU A 9 -18.63 -45.03 27.09
C LEU A 9 -17.57 -45.39 26.02
N TRP A 10 -16.34 -45.00 26.41
CA TRP A 10 -15.06 -45.64 26.11
C TRP A 10 -15.10 -47.17 26.23
N ASN A 11 -14.46 -47.86 25.29
CA ASN A 11 -14.03 -49.24 25.49
C ASN A 11 -12.65 -49.47 24.87
N VAL A 12 -11.74 -49.98 25.69
CA VAL A 12 -10.37 -50.37 25.36
C VAL A 12 -10.35 -51.89 25.27
N ASN A 13 -10.00 -52.46 24.11
CA ASN A 13 -8.97 -53.50 24.01
C ASN A 13 -8.84 -54.14 22.60
N SER A 14 -7.57 -54.18 22.17
CA SER A 14 -6.87 -55.28 21.47
C SER A 14 -7.39 -55.80 20.13
N LEU A 15 -6.52 -55.72 19.10
CA LEU A 15 -6.18 -56.86 18.25
C LEU A 15 -4.84 -56.64 17.50
N ARG A 16 -3.84 -57.38 18.00
CA ARG A 16 -2.67 -58.02 17.38
C ARG A 16 -2.10 -57.53 16.04
N ALA A 17 -0.78 -57.31 16.13
CA ALA A 17 0.20 -57.24 15.05
C ALA A 17 0.18 -58.48 14.13
N VAL A 18 0.30 -58.21 12.83
CA VAL A 18 0.79 -59.15 11.81
C VAL A 18 2.00 -58.47 11.18
N GLY A 19 3.13 -59.17 11.19
CA GLY A 19 4.40 -58.68 10.65
C GLY A 19 4.40 -58.63 9.12
N SER A 20 5.08 -57.63 8.60
CA SER A 20 5.54 -57.56 7.21
C SER A 20 7.02 -57.14 7.20
N GLU A 21 7.78 -57.80 6.35
CA GLU A 21 9.24 -57.74 6.14
C GLU A 21 9.82 -56.31 5.98
N PRO A 22 11.14 -56.12 6.23
CA PRO A 22 11.80 -54.83 6.04
C PRO A 22 11.88 -54.48 4.55
N GLY A 23 10.90 -53.70 4.07
CA GLY A 23 10.97 -53.03 2.78
C GLY A 23 12.12 -52.03 2.78
N THR A 24 13.01 -52.16 1.81
CA THR A 24 14.08 -51.20 1.52
C THR A 24 13.49 -49.81 1.34
N THR A 25 13.78 -48.92 2.30
CA THR A 25 13.54 -47.48 2.17
C THR A 25 14.21 -47.01 0.88
N PRO A 26 13.50 -46.36 -0.06
CA PRO A 26 14.17 -45.68 -1.14
C PRO A 26 14.97 -44.54 -0.52
N THR A 27 16.27 -44.72 -0.37
CA THR A 27 17.20 -43.61 -0.18
C THR A 27 17.15 -42.82 -1.47
N HIS A 28 16.31 -41.79 -1.52
CA HIS A 28 16.51 -40.71 -2.49
C HIS A 28 17.94 -40.23 -2.29
N PRO A 29 18.79 -40.24 -3.34
CA PRO A 29 20.10 -39.63 -3.23
C PRO A 29 19.87 -38.18 -2.81
N LEU A 30 20.51 -37.76 -1.71
CA LEU A 30 20.68 -36.36 -1.39
C LEU A 30 21.19 -35.69 -2.67
N MET A 31 20.33 -34.92 -3.34
CA MET A 31 20.78 -34.14 -4.48
C MET A 31 21.95 -33.28 -3.99
N PRO A 32 23.07 -33.22 -4.73
CA PRO A 32 24.17 -32.32 -4.37
C PRO A 32 23.57 -30.93 -4.17
N SER A 33 23.94 -30.26 -3.08
CA SER A 33 23.49 -28.89 -2.81
C SER A 33 23.85 -28.04 -4.01
N GLN A 34 22.87 -27.70 -4.84
CA GLN A 34 23.09 -26.82 -5.98
C GLN A 34 23.49 -25.46 -5.42
N SER A 35 24.61 -24.91 -5.88
CA SER A 35 25.06 -23.57 -5.50
C SER A 35 24.02 -22.55 -5.94
N ILE A 36 23.49 -21.76 -5.00
CA ILE A 36 22.56 -20.67 -5.29
C ILE A 36 23.33 -19.53 -5.98
N ARG A 37 22.75 -18.93 -7.03
CA ARG A 37 23.28 -17.70 -7.66
C ARG A 37 23.22 -16.53 -6.67
N THR A 38 24.36 -16.03 -6.23
CA THR A 38 24.48 -14.82 -5.39
C THR A 38 24.92 -13.58 -6.17
N ASP A 39 25.26 -13.76 -7.45
CA ASP A 39 25.71 -12.72 -8.38
C ASP A 39 24.57 -11.94 -9.06
N LEU A 40 23.32 -12.38 -8.89
CA LEU A 40 22.16 -11.71 -9.48
C LEU A 40 21.68 -10.55 -8.61
N MET A 41 21.57 -9.39 -9.23
CA MET A 41 20.82 -8.22 -8.75
C MET A 41 19.93 -7.73 -9.90
N ILE A 42 18.62 -7.69 -9.68
CA ILE A 42 17.63 -7.29 -10.69
C ILE A 42 16.79 -6.18 -10.07
N SER A 43 16.82 -4.98 -10.64
CA SER A 43 16.08 -3.81 -10.13
C SER A 43 16.28 -3.54 -8.63
N GLY A 44 17.53 -3.63 -8.17
CA GLY A 44 17.89 -3.43 -6.75
C GLY A 44 17.54 -4.60 -5.83
N VAL A 45 17.05 -5.72 -6.35
CA VAL A 45 16.68 -6.90 -5.55
C VAL A 45 17.69 -8.01 -5.76
N TYR A 46 18.10 -8.64 -4.66
CA TYR A 46 18.94 -9.83 -4.66
C TYR A 46 18.08 -11.06 -4.37
N PRO A 47 17.74 -11.89 -5.37
CA PRO A 47 16.81 -13.00 -5.15
C PRO A 47 17.32 -14.04 -4.15
N HIS A 48 18.62 -14.11 -3.87
CA HIS A 48 19.18 -15.04 -2.90
C HIS A 48 18.94 -14.62 -1.43
N LEU A 49 18.46 -13.39 -1.19
CA LEU A 49 18.11 -12.87 0.14
C LEU A 49 16.64 -13.05 0.52
N THR A 50 15.85 -13.72 -0.32
CA THR A 50 14.43 -13.96 -0.06
C THR A 50 14.19 -14.72 1.25
N THR A 51 13.25 -14.21 2.04
CA THR A 51 12.73 -14.85 3.23
C THR A 51 11.42 -15.59 2.91
N TYR A 52 11.09 -16.62 3.69
CA TYR A 52 9.89 -17.43 3.48
C TYR A 52 9.17 -17.66 4.81
N GLY A 53 7.85 -17.83 4.77
CA GLY A 53 7.08 -18.04 6.01
C GLY A 53 7.30 -19.43 6.63
N VAL A 54 7.65 -20.44 5.83
CA VAL A 54 7.76 -21.84 6.27
C VAL A 54 9.15 -22.38 5.95
N TYR A 55 9.91 -22.89 6.93
CA TYR A 55 11.28 -23.39 6.76
C TYR A 55 11.42 -24.90 6.97
N SER A 56 10.55 -25.51 7.78
CA SER A 56 10.50 -26.95 7.89
C SER A 56 9.48 -27.50 6.88
N GLN A 57 9.89 -28.39 5.97
CA GLN A 57 9.10 -29.52 5.48
C GLN A 57 9.73 -30.27 4.29
N ARG A 58 9.57 -31.59 4.30
CA ARG A 58 9.91 -32.53 3.22
C ARG A 58 8.81 -32.55 2.14
N GLY A 59 8.58 -31.42 1.48
CA GLY A 59 7.79 -31.36 0.23
C GLY A 59 6.41 -30.68 0.29
N GLY A 60 6.01 -30.06 1.41
CA GLY A 60 4.85 -29.17 1.47
C GLY A 60 5.20 -27.84 2.14
N HIS A 61 4.80 -26.70 1.58
CA HIS A 61 4.98 -25.39 2.22
C HIS A 61 3.64 -24.82 2.68
N TYR A 62 2.91 -25.60 3.49
CA TYR A 62 1.72 -25.11 4.16
C TYR A 62 1.75 -25.53 5.63
N LEU A 63 1.70 -24.51 6.48
CA LEU A 63 1.53 -24.63 7.91
C LEU A 63 0.50 -23.57 8.30
N ASP A 64 -0.52 -23.96 9.06
CA ASP A 64 -1.53 -22.99 9.50
C ASP A 64 -0.85 -21.84 10.26
N HIS A 65 -1.41 -20.64 10.11
CA HIS A 65 -0.88 -19.37 10.63
C HIS A 65 0.47 -18.92 10.03
N HIS A 66 0.93 -19.50 8.91
CA HIS A 66 2.13 -19.08 8.17
C HIS A 66 1.78 -18.65 6.75
N GLN A 67 0.71 -17.86 6.61
CA GLN A 67 0.22 -17.39 5.32
C GLN A 67 0.83 -16.05 4.88
N GLU A 68 1.72 -15.46 5.66
CA GLU A 68 2.35 -14.16 5.40
C GLU A 68 3.86 -14.27 5.65
N CYS A 69 4.63 -13.33 5.10
CA CYS A 69 6.08 -13.31 5.27
C CYS A 69 6.66 -11.90 5.03
N GLY A 70 6.05 -10.85 5.55
CA GLY A 70 6.67 -9.53 5.47
C GLY A 70 7.92 -9.41 6.33
N ILE A 71 8.79 -8.47 6.02
CA ILE A 71 10.00 -8.15 6.79
C ILE A 71 9.69 -6.92 7.66
N GLY A 72 9.41 -7.15 8.94
CA GLY A 72 8.87 -6.11 9.84
C GLY A 72 9.91 -5.13 10.39
N ALA A 73 11.19 -5.52 10.37
CA ALA A 73 12.28 -4.69 10.88
C ALA A 73 13.61 -5.03 10.23
N ILE A 74 14.39 -3.98 9.89
CA ILE A 74 15.77 -4.06 9.41
C ILE A 74 16.66 -3.07 10.18
N VAL A 75 17.82 -3.53 10.66
CA VAL A 75 18.75 -2.71 11.44
C VAL A 75 20.22 -3.03 11.14
N PRO A 76 21.02 -2.06 10.69
CA PRO A 76 22.47 -2.15 10.68
C PRO A 76 23.02 -2.26 12.11
N TRP A 77 23.70 -3.35 12.43
CA TRP A 77 24.31 -3.57 13.74
C TRP A 77 25.44 -4.58 13.67
N ALA A 78 26.49 -4.40 14.47
CA ALA A 78 27.65 -5.31 14.53
C ALA A 78 28.24 -5.68 13.15
N GLY A 79 28.27 -4.72 12.21
CA GLY A 79 28.81 -4.92 10.85
C GLY A 79 27.91 -5.74 9.90
N LYS A 80 26.68 -6.05 10.28
CA LYS A 80 25.69 -6.80 9.48
C LYS A 80 24.37 -6.05 9.38
N LEU A 81 23.53 -6.43 8.44
CA LEU A 81 22.12 -6.02 8.43
C LEU A 81 21.29 -7.11 9.11
N PHE A 82 20.77 -6.84 10.31
CA PHE A 82 19.86 -7.75 11.00
C PHE A 82 18.43 -7.51 10.54
N MET A 83 17.66 -8.59 10.40
CA MET A 83 16.24 -8.49 10.04
C MET A 83 15.38 -9.63 10.58
N VAL A 84 14.09 -9.37 10.72
CA VAL A 84 13.07 -10.35 11.12
C VAL A 84 11.92 -10.35 10.14
N ASN A 85 11.48 -11.54 9.73
CA ASN A 85 10.20 -11.70 9.05
C ASN A 85 9.09 -12.09 10.05
N TYR A 86 7.82 -11.96 9.63
CA TYR A 86 6.68 -12.18 10.53
C TYR A 86 5.55 -13.02 9.92
N ALA A 87 4.83 -13.69 10.83
CA ALA A 87 3.54 -14.32 10.60
C ALA A 87 2.39 -13.34 10.86
N PRO A 88 1.14 -13.59 10.42
CA PRO A 88 0.00 -12.69 10.67
C PRO A 88 -0.37 -12.57 12.16
N HIS A 89 -0.44 -13.69 12.90
CA HIS A 89 -0.86 -13.69 14.31
C HIS A 89 -0.25 -14.85 15.11
N MET A 90 0.97 -14.67 15.62
CA MET A 90 1.69 -15.70 16.38
C MET A 90 2.39 -15.13 17.64
N PRO A 91 1.66 -14.80 18.73
CA PRO A 91 2.27 -14.30 19.97
C PRO A 91 3.16 -15.33 20.69
N GLY A 92 2.93 -16.63 20.47
CA GLY A 92 3.71 -17.73 21.05
C GLY A 92 4.93 -18.17 20.22
N GLY A 93 5.35 -17.39 19.22
CA GLY A 93 6.43 -17.76 18.30
C GLY A 93 5.96 -18.56 17.08
N SER A 94 6.85 -18.78 16.10
CA SER A 94 6.52 -19.42 14.81
C SER A 94 7.79 -19.91 14.07
N GLU A 95 7.65 -20.43 12.83
CA GLU A 95 8.81 -20.80 12.01
C GLU A 95 9.60 -19.63 11.40
N HIS A 96 9.06 -18.41 11.43
CA HIS A 96 9.74 -17.17 11.03
C HIS A 96 11.07 -16.99 11.78
N LYS A 97 12.01 -16.28 11.18
CA LYS A 97 13.41 -16.26 11.64
C LYS A 97 13.94 -14.86 11.91
N LEU A 98 14.96 -14.84 12.75
CA LEU A 98 15.96 -13.79 12.78
C LEU A 98 17.02 -14.11 11.72
N TYR A 99 17.39 -13.09 10.96
CA TYR A 99 18.43 -13.18 9.95
C TYR A 99 19.51 -12.12 10.13
N SER A 100 20.66 -12.37 9.51
CA SER A 100 21.62 -11.33 9.21
C SER A 100 22.20 -11.47 7.80
N VAL A 101 22.44 -10.33 7.14
CA VAL A 101 23.08 -10.24 5.83
C VAL A 101 24.49 -9.66 5.99
N ASP A 102 25.46 -10.26 5.30
CA ASP A 102 26.85 -9.81 5.27
C ASP A 102 27.04 -8.64 4.31
N ALA A 103 27.96 -7.74 4.66
CA ALA A 103 28.15 -6.47 3.95
C ALA A 103 28.48 -6.60 2.46
N ASP A 104 29.11 -7.70 2.04
CA ASP A 104 29.51 -7.92 0.66
C ASP A 104 28.42 -8.54 -0.23
N LEU A 105 27.27 -8.92 0.34
CA LEU A 105 26.13 -9.54 -0.36
C LEU A 105 26.49 -10.82 -1.15
N SER A 106 27.68 -11.38 -0.93
CA SER A 106 28.20 -12.51 -1.72
C SER A 106 27.71 -13.87 -1.22
N GLN A 107 27.23 -13.90 0.03
CA GLN A 107 26.78 -15.10 0.72
C GLN A 107 25.25 -15.12 0.86
N PRO A 108 24.64 -16.32 0.86
CA PRO A 108 23.27 -16.46 1.28
C PRO A 108 23.03 -15.88 2.68
N ILE A 109 21.81 -15.43 2.91
CA ILE A 109 21.38 -14.92 4.20
C ILE A 109 21.64 -15.92 5.35
N THR A 110 22.16 -15.41 6.47
CA THR A 110 22.36 -16.24 7.68
C THR A 110 21.06 -16.34 8.45
N ILE A 111 20.62 -17.56 8.77
CA ILE A 111 19.50 -17.83 9.68
C ILE A 111 20.07 -18.09 11.08
N HIS A 112 19.61 -17.32 12.07
CA HIS A 112 20.09 -17.46 13.45
C HIS A 112 19.39 -18.63 14.16
N PRO A 113 20.11 -19.58 14.79
CA PRO A 113 19.52 -20.73 15.48
C PRO A 113 18.66 -20.35 16.69
N GLU A 114 18.85 -19.14 17.23
CA GLU A 114 18.09 -18.55 18.32
C GLU A 114 16.64 -18.18 17.93
N SER A 115 16.30 -18.27 16.64
CA SER A 115 15.00 -17.84 16.12
C SER A 115 13.80 -18.50 16.81
N VAL A 116 12.91 -17.66 17.34
CA VAL A 116 11.61 -18.03 17.92
C VAL A 116 10.40 -17.56 17.07
N GLY A 117 10.64 -16.77 16.03
CA GLY A 117 9.61 -16.25 15.13
C GLY A 117 8.58 -15.33 15.80
N GLY A 118 7.34 -15.34 15.30
CA GLY A 118 6.20 -14.58 15.81
C GLY A 118 5.67 -13.58 14.79
N THR A 119 5.06 -12.49 15.28
CA THR A 119 4.65 -11.33 14.46
C THR A 119 5.43 -10.06 14.84
N PRO A 120 6.75 -9.98 14.62
CA PRO A 120 7.52 -8.83 15.08
C PRO A 120 7.75 -7.73 14.03
N ALA A 121 7.85 -6.50 14.53
CA ALA A 121 8.42 -5.34 13.84
C ALA A 121 9.10 -4.33 14.77
N GLY A 122 8.97 -4.51 16.09
CA GLY A 122 9.61 -3.65 17.07
C GLY A 122 11.12 -3.80 17.05
N ARG A 123 11.81 -2.66 17.04
CA ARG A 123 13.26 -2.56 17.05
C ARG A 123 13.72 -1.32 17.80
N MET A 124 14.86 -1.41 18.45
CA MET A 124 15.48 -0.31 19.18
C MET A 124 16.99 -0.54 19.27
N ILE A 125 17.79 0.51 19.03
CA ILE A 125 19.20 0.51 19.45
C ILE A 125 19.23 1.13 20.85
N HIS A 126 19.41 0.28 21.86
CA HIS A 126 19.40 0.69 23.26
C HIS A 126 20.81 1.18 23.66
N GLN A 127 20.96 2.49 23.78
CA GLN A 127 22.27 3.13 23.98
C GLN A 127 22.90 2.72 25.31
N GLU A 128 22.11 2.62 26.38
CA GLU A 128 22.60 2.37 27.74
C GLU A 128 23.20 0.99 27.91
N SER A 129 22.69 0.00 27.19
CA SER A 129 23.19 -1.37 27.26
C SER A 129 24.05 -1.75 26.05
N ASN A 130 24.22 -0.84 25.08
CA ASN A 130 24.92 -1.04 23.83
C ASN A 130 24.46 -2.31 23.10
N GLN A 131 23.15 -2.46 22.93
CA GLN A 131 22.53 -3.63 22.31
C GLN A 131 21.49 -3.21 21.28
N LEU A 132 21.40 -4.00 20.20
CA LEU A 132 20.24 -4.01 19.33
C LEU A 132 19.16 -4.90 19.97
N LEU A 133 17.99 -4.32 20.21
CA LEU A 133 16.77 -5.02 20.55
C LEU A 133 15.93 -5.10 19.26
N ILE A 134 15.61 -6.30 18.81
CA ILE A 134 14.78 -6.52 17.63
C ILE A 134 13.88 -7.71 17.90
N ALA A 135 12.56 -7.55 17.80
CA ALA A 135 11.60 -8.58 18.21
C ALA A 135 11.89 -9.07 19.65
N HIS A 136 11.98 -10.38 19.85
CA HIS A 136 12.34 -11.05 21.11
C HIS A 136 13.85 -11.15 21.34
N TYR A 137 14.68 -10.56 20.48
CA TYR A 137 16.12 -10.75 20.46
C TYR A 137 16.87 -9.53 21.02
N LEU A 138 17.90 -9.80 21.81
CA LEU A 138 18.89 -8.83 22.29
C LEU A 138 20.25 -9.23 21.73
N ILE A 139 20.86 -8.33 20.97
CA ILE A 139 22.08 -8.59 20.21
C ILE A 139 23.15 -7.60 20.68
N ASP A 140 24.26 -8.12 21.22
CA ASP A 140 25.36 -7.28 21.68
C ASP A 140 26.19 -6.71 20.52
N SER A 141 27.17 -5.84 20.84
CA SER A 141 28.03 -5.18 19.86
C SER A 141 28.86 -6.13 19.01
N GLU A 142 29.05 -7.36 19.47
CA GLU A 142 29.78 -8.44 18.81
C GLU A 142 28.85 -9.33 17.96
N GLY A 143 27.54 -9.07 17.97
CA GLY A 143 26.55 -9.79 17.19
C GLY A 143 26.03 -11.07 17.87
N LYS A 144 26.31 -11.28 19.16
CA LYS A 144 25.80 -12.44 19.90
C LYS A 144 24.34 -12.23 20.29
N VAL A 145 23.51 -13.22 19.93
CA VAL A 145 22.07 -13.17 20.14
C VAL A 145 21.69 -13.80 21.49
N ARG A 146 20.78 -13.14 22.20
CA ARG A 146 20.02 -13.68 23.35
C ARG A 146 18.53 -13.49 23.09
N VAL A 147 17.71 -14.31 23.73
CA VAL A 147 16.27 -14.38 23.43
C VAL A 147 15.46 -14.27 24.70
N ILE A 148 14.45 -13.40 24.70
CA ILE A 148 13.33 -13.47 25.65
C ILE A 148 12.37 -14.53 25.10
N SER A 149 12.10 -15.59 25.87
CA SER A 149 11.21 -16.65 25.39
C SER A 149 9.80 -16.12 25.19
N PRO A 150 9.11 -16.44 24.08
CA PRO A 150 7.67 -16.20 23.95
C PRO A 150 6.84 -16.87 25.05
N ASP A 151 7.35 -17.90 25.74
CA ASP A 151 6.68 -18.48 26.91
C ASP A 151 6.68 -17.52 28.12
N ASP A 152 7.73 -16.71 28.27
CA ASP A 152 7.87 -15.72 29.34
C ASP A 152 7.19 -14.39 28.98
N MET A 153 7.22 -14.03 27.70
CA MET A 153 6.65 -12.80 27.16
C MET A 153 5.84 -13.09 25.88
N PRO A 154 4.62 -13.66 25.99
CA PRO A 154 3.82 -14.03 24.83
C PRO A 154 3.23 -12.79 24.17
N MET A 155 3.87 -12.30 23.11
CA MET A 155 3.49 -11.05 22.43
C MET A 155 3.96 -10.97 20.98
N ARG A 156 3.21 -10.20 20.19
CA ARG A 156 3.55 -9.73 18.85
C ARG A 156 4.25 -8.37 18.99
N VAL A 157 5.58 -8.37 19.09
CA VAL A 157 6.38 -7.17 19.40
C VAL A 157 6.29 -6.13 18.27
N THR A 158 5.54 -5.04 18.47
CA THR A 158 5.37 -3.99 17.45
C THR A 158 6.24 -2.75 17.67
N ALA A 159 6.53 -2.42 18.94
CA ALA A 159 7.44 -1.34 19.30
C ALA A 159 8.24 -1.66 20.57
N ILE A 160 9.42 -1.05 20.68
CA ILE A 160 10.31 -1.14 21.84
C ILE A 160 10.75 0.28 22.16
N THR A 161 10.62 0.68 23.42
CA THR A 161 10.87 2.07 23.86
C THR A 161 11.79 2.11 25.08
N ARG A 162 12.43 3.27 25.30
CA ARG A 162 13.12 3.54 26.57
C ARG A 162 12.16 3.38 27.73
N HIS A 163 12.65 2.94 28.88
CA HIS A 163 11.82 2.90 30.09
C HIS A 163 11.69 4.29 30.73
N LEU A 164 10.48 4.67 31.15
CA LEU A 164 10.19 6.01 31.70
C LEU A 164 11.02 6.39 32.94
N THR A 165 11.34 5.43 33.80
CA THR A 165 11.94 5.70 35.12
C THR A 165 13.23 4.93 35.41
N ASP A 166 13.63 4.01 34.53
CA ASP A 166 14.82 3.16 34.68
C ASP A 166 15.41 2.82 33.29
N PRO A 167 15.70 3.85 32.46
CA PRO A 167 16.18 3.63 31.10
C PRO A 167 17.58 2.98 31.06
N ALA A 168 18.33 3.02 32.15
CA ALA A 168 19.64 2.38 32.23
C ALA A 168 19.56 0.85 32.19
N ASN A 169 18.51 0.27 32.77
CA ASN A 169 18.42 -1.18 32.97
C ASN A 169 17.22 -1.83 32.28
N LYS A 170 16.22 -1.05 31.88
CA LYS A 170 14.95 -1.55 31.36
C LYS A 170 14.49 -0.84 30.10
N VAL A 171 13.64 -1.54 29.36
CA VAL A 171 12.88 -1.05 28.21
C VAL A 171 11.42 -1.46 28.34
N CYS A 172 10.54 -0.80 27.60
CA CYS A 172 9.15 -1.23 27.44
C CYS A 172 8.93 -1.88 26.07
N TYR A 173 8.33 -3.06 26.07
CA TYR A 173 7.87 -3.79 24.88
C TYR A 173 6.37 -3.61 24.72
N ILE A 174 5.93 -3.27 23.50
CA ILE A 174 4.52 -3.03 23.16
C ILE A 174 4.03 -4.15 22.24
N ASP A 175 2.94 -4.77 22.64
CA ASP A 175 2.28 -5.87 21.95
C ASP A 175 1.23 -5.36 20.96
N MET A 176 1.05 -6.06 19.84
CA MET A 176 0.01 -5.72 18.87
C MET A 176 -1.37 -5.76 19.53
N GLU A 177 -1.65 -6.69 20.44
CA GLU A 177 -2.90 -6.76 21.20
C GLU A 177 -3.03 -5.68 22.28
N GLY A 178 -1.98 -4.91 22.56
CA GLY A 178 -1.99 -3.77 23.48
C GLY A 178 -1.45 -4.05 24.87
N ALA A 179 -0.97 -5.27 25.16
CA ALA A 179 -0.20 -5.51 26.36
C ALA A 179 1.13 -4.72 26.31
N ILE A 180 1.58 -4.27 27.48
CA ILE A 180 2.86 -3.57 27.62
C ILE A 180 3.66 -4.25 28.73
N TRP A 181 4.89 -4.61 28.40
CA TRP A 181 5.82 -5.31 29.29
C TRP A 181 7.06 -4.47 29.54
N GLU A 182 7.63 -4.54 30.75
CA GLU A 182 9.01 -4.12 30.99
C GLU A 182 9.94 -5.35 30.90
N ALA A 183 11.15 -5.15 30.39
CA ALA A 183 12.19 -6.17 30.39
C ALA A 183 13.51 -5.59 30.88
N ASN A 184 14.23 -6.34 31.71
CA ASN A 184 15.60 -5.99 32.07
C ASN A 184 16.58 -6.43 30.98
N VAL A 185 17.31 -5.47 30.40
CA VAL A 185 18.19 -5.72 29.23
C VAL A 185 19.43 -6.56 29.56
N HIS A 186 19.75 -6.77 30.84
CA HIS A 186 20.88 -7.58 31.27
C HIS A 186 20.45 -9.01 31.62
N THR A 187 19.34 -9.17 32.36
CA THR A 187 18.90 -10.48 32.88
C THR A 187 17.81 -11.15 32.05
N LEU A 188 17.14 -10.41 31.15
CA LEU A 188 15.97 -10.84 30.38
C LEU A 188 14.72 -11.11 31.22
N ALA A 189 14.72 -10.72 32.50
CA ALA A 189 13.54 -10.82 33.34
C ALA A 189 12.46 -9.83 32.87
N VAL A 190 11.24 -10.33 32.67
CA VAL A 190 10.10 -9.56 32.17
C VAL A 190 8.99 -9.41 33.21
N LYS A 191 8.22 -8.33 33.08
CA LYS A 191 7.01 -8.09 33.89
C LYS A 191 5.97 -7.36 33.06
N ARG A 192 4.73 -7.88 33.03
CA ARG A 192 3.60 -7.19 32.41
C ARG A 192 3.20 -5.98 33.23
N LEU A 193 3.21 -4.80 32.62
CA LEU A 193 2.77 -3.54 33.22
C LEU A 193 1.27 -3.32 32.98
N PHE A 194 0.82 -3.56 31.76
CA PHE A 194 -0.57 -3.35 31.34
C PHE A 194 -1.07 -4.52 30.50
N ALA A 195 -2.33 -4.91 30.68
CA ALA A 195 -2.97 -5.93 29.84
C ALA A 195 -3.44 -5.34 28.51
N LYS A 196 -4.17 -4.22 28.55
CA LYS A 196 -4.58 -3.43 27.39
C LYS A 196 -5.07 -2.05 27.83
N PRO A 197 -4.22 -1.02 27.94
CA PRO A 197 -4.60 0.22 28.63
C PRO A 197 -5.54 1.12 27.82
N VAL A 198 -5.57 0.98 26.48
CA VAL A 198 -6.23 1.91 25.56
C VAL A 198 -6.96 1.17 24.42
N PRO A 199 -8.00 1.75 23.80
CA PRO A 199 -8.76 1.13 22.71
C PRO A 199 -7.96 1.08 21.40
N GLY A 200 -8.58 0.59 20.31
CA GLY A 200 -7.86 0.25 19.08
C GLY A 200 -7.12 -1.08 19.22
N TRP A 201 -7.22 -1.94 18.23
CA TRP A 201 -6.92 -3.35 18.43
C TRP A 201 -5.54 -3.80 18.07
N HIS A 202 -4.91 -3.13 17.11
CA HIS A 202 -3.54 -3.42 16.75
C HIS A 202 -2.66 -2.23 17.11
N SER A 203 -1.92 -2.33 18.22
CA SER A 203 -0.86 -1.40 18.57
C SER A 203 0.29 -1.55 17.58
N LYS A 204 0.81 -0.44 17.10
CA LYS A 204 1.81 -0.41 16.02
C LYS A 204 3.08 0.34 16.41
N GLY A 205 2.94 1.49 17.06
CA GLY A 205 4.03 2.39 17.38
C GLY A 205 4.06 2.74 18.87
N GLY A 206 5.23 3.14 19.35
CA GLY A 206 5.37 3.70 20.68
C GLY A 206 6.70 4.41 20.87
N TYR A 207 6.71 5.41 21.74
CA TYR A 207 7.86 6.27 21.98
C TYR A 207 7.84 6.90 23.37
N VAL A 208 9.00 7.23 23.91
CA VAL A 208 9.11 7.99 25.17
C VAL A 208 9.78 9.34 24.94
N SER A 209 9.13 10.41 25.39
CA SER A 209 9.74 11.75 25.48
C SER A 209 8.87 12.64 26.37
N GLN A 210 9.40 13.76 26.85
CA GLN A 210 8.64 14.74 27.64
C GLN A 210 7.96 14.12 28.89
N GLY A 211 8.60 13.09 29.47
CA GLY A 211 8.10 12.34 30.63
C GLY A 211 6.87 11.46 30.35
N ARG A 212 6.61 11.11 29.08
CA ARG A 212 5.42 10.37 28.66
C ARG A 212 5.78 9.17 27.79
N LEU A 213 5.08 8.06 27.99
CA LEU A 213 5.02 6.96 27.03
C LEU A 213 3.82 7.21 26.11
N VAL A 214 4.07 7.37 24.82
CA VAL A 214 3.03 7.53 23.80
C VAL A 214 2.91 6.24 23.00
N VAL A 215 1.69 5.81 22.72
CA VAL A 215 1.40 4.59 21.94
C VAL A 215 0.35 4.88 20.88
N SER A 216 0.42 4.15 19.77
CA SER A 216 -0.53 4.24 18.66
C SER A 216 -1.13 2.90 18.28
N ASN A 217 -2.45 2.87 18.11
CA ASN A 217 -3.20 1.70 17.64
C ASN A 217 -4.07 2.05 16.43
N ASN A 218 -4.31 1.06 15.56
CA ASN A 218 -5.28 1.12 14.48
C ASN A 218 -6.31 -0.03 14.58
N GLY A 219 -7.39 0.08 13.79
CA GLY A 219 -8.45 -0.92 13.69
C GLY A 219 -9.45 -0.97 14.87
N GLU A 220 -10.66 -1.48 14.62
CA GLU A 220 -11.74 -1.65 15.62
C GLU A 220 -12.46 -3.01 15.61
N LEU A 221 -11.93 -4.01 14.90
CA LEU A 221 -12.48 -5.38 14.89
C LEU A 221 -12.14 -6.22 16.14
N SER A 222 -13.12 -6.52 17.01
CA SER A 222 -12.92 -7.12 18.36
C SER A 222 -12.06 -8.40 18.38
N ALA A 223 -10.73 -8.23 18.44
CA ALA A 223 -9.79 -9.28 18.83
C ALA A 223 -9.74 -9.47 20.36
N GLY A 224 -10.36 -8.56 21.13
CA GLY A 224 -10.41 -8.59 22.58
C GLY A 224 -11.65 -7.91 23.17
N THR A 225 -11.65 -7.71 24.49
CA THR A 225 -12.72 -7.03 25.22
C THR A 225 -12.29 -5.62 25.63
N TYR A 226 -13.27 -4.82 26.07
CA TYR A 226 -13.03 -3.46 26.58
C TYR A 226 -12.80 -3.45 28.10
N ASP A 227 -12.73 -4.62 28.74
CA ASP A 227 -12.76 -4.74 30.21
C ASP A 227 -11.43 -4.33 30.87
N ASP A 228 -10.32 -4.52 30.16
CA ASP A 228 -8.97 -4.19 30.64
C ASP A 228 -8.57 -2.73 30.37
N LEU A 229 -9.41 -1.95 29.67
CA LEU A 229 -9.09 -0.58 29.31
C LEU A 229 -9.04 0.32 30.54
N LEU A 230 -7.99 1.13 30.63
CA LEU A 230 -7.84 2.15 31.68
C LEU A 230 -8.44 3.49 31.25
N VAL A 231 -8.49 3.77 29.95
CA VAL A 231 -9.15 4.94 29.36
C VAL A 231 -9.76 4.59 28.02
N GLY A 232 -10.85 5.27 27.63
CA GLY A 232 -11.54 5.05 26.37
C GLY A 232 -12.63 3.99 26.44
N GLY A 233 -12.99 3.43 25.28
CA GLY A 233 -14.07 2.46 25.14
C GLY A 233 -14.39 2.14 23.69
N LYS A 234 -15.57 1.55 23.46
CA LYS A 234 -16.09 1.25 22.12
C LYS A 234 -16.11 2.47 21.22
N ALA A 235 -15.76 2.26 19.95
CA ALA A 235 -15.98 3.25 18.91
C ALA A 235 -17.42 3.78 18.93
N ARG A 236 -17.56 5.11 18.92
CA ARG A 236 -18.84 5.82 18.93
C ARG A 236 -19.30 6.22 17.53
N THR A 237 -18.36 6.32 16.60
CA THR A 237 -18.59 6.67 15.20
C THR A 237 -17.71 5.79 14.31
N ASP A 238 -18.04 5.74 13.02
CA ASP A 238 -17.25 5.01 12.04
C ASP A 238 -15.85 5.60 11.82
N GLU A 239 -15.54 6.78 12.35
CA GLU A 239 -14.21 7.40 12.26
C GLU A 239 -13.29 7.01 13.43
N GLU A 240 -13.84 6.54 14.54
CA GLU A 240 -13.06 6.15 15.72
C GLU A 240 -12.41 4.78 15.51
N ARG A 241 -11.46 4.69 14.57
CA ARG A 241 -10.85 3.43 14.12
C ARG A 241 -9.48 3.10 14.74
N GLY A 242 -9.22 3.47 15.98
CA GLY A 242 -7.88 3.35 16.57
C GLY A 242 -7.63 4.43 17.62
N VAL A 243 -6.40 4.55 18.11
CA VAL A 243 -6.08 5.54 19.14
C VAL A 243 -4.65 6.05 19.04
N LEU A 244 -4.45 7.32 19.40
CA LEU A 244 -3.19 7.86 19.90
C LEU A 244 -3.40 8.21 21.37
N ALA A 245 -2.56 7.68 22.25
CA ALA A 245 -2.70 7.84 23.69
C ALA A 245 -1.35 8.00 24.39
N GLU A 246 -1.37 8.58 25.59
CA GLU A 246 -0.17 8.84 26.38
C GLU A 246 -0.35 8.44 27.84
N TYR A 247 0.76 8.02 28.46
CA TYR A 247 0.90 7.69 29.87
C TYR A 247 1.98 8.55 30.50
N ASP A 248 1.64 9.34 31.52
CA ASP A 248 2.55 10.29 32.18
C ASP A 248 3.36 9.68 33.35
N GLY A 249 3.33 8.36 33.49
CA GLY A 249 3.88 7.64 34.65
C GLY A 249 2.88 7.44 35.79
N LYS A 250 1.66 7.96 35.67
CA LYS A 250 0.58 7.80 36.66
C LYS A 250 -0.74 7.41 36.00
N GLU A 251 -1.19 8.16 35.00
CA GLU A 251 -2.50 8.02 34.38
C GLU A 251 -2.40 7.99 32.85
N TRP A 252 -3.34 7.28 32.23
CA TRP A 252 -3.49 7.23 30.77
C TRP A 252 -4.48 8.28 30.30
N SER A 253 -4.18 8.94 29.17
CA SER A 253 -5.10 9.85 28.49
C SER A 253 -5.13 9.59 26.99
N ILE A 254 -6.27 9.87 26.37
CA ILE A 254 -6.45 9.75 24.91
C ILE A 254 -6.16 11.11 24.28
N VAL A 255 -5.25 11.12 23.32
CA VAL A 255 -4.96 12.28 22.47
C VAL A 255 -5.99 12.38 21.36
N GLU A 256 -6.24 11.27 20.67
CA GLU A 256 -7.20 11.22 19.55
C GLU A 256 -7.66 9.79 19.23
N ARG A 257 -8.91 9.64 18.80
CA ARG A 257 -9.47 8.36 18.31
C ARG A 257 -9.50 8.35 16.78
N ARG A 258 -8.39 7.92 16.15
CA ARG A 258 -8.21 7.72 14.71
C ARG A 258 -7.20 6.58 14.48
N GLN A 259 -7.01 6.14 13.24
CA GLN A 259 -6.00 5.11 12.93
C GLN A 259 -4.60 5.72 13.02
N TYR A 260 -3.70 5.07 13.76
CA TYR A 260 -2.29 5.46 13.87
C TYR A 260 -1.38 4.24 13.80
N THR A 261 -0.23 4.38 13.15
CA THR A 261 0.73 3.30 12.90
C THR A 261 2.13 3.56 13.44
N GLU A 262 2.52 4.83 13.61
CA GLU A 262 3.88 5.18 14.02
C GLU A 262 3.89 6.27 15.09
N VAL A 263 4.83 6.15 16.02
CA VAL A 263 5.19 7.16 17.02
C VAL A 263 6.71 7.17 17.15
N THR A 264 7.33 8.29 16.81
CA THR A 264 8.79 8.45 16.85
C THR A 264 9.16 9.90 17.17
N GLY A 265 10.44 10.26 17.05
CA GLY A 265 10.93 11.62 17.21
C GLY A 265 12.37 11.75 16.73
N PRO A 266 13.06 12.87 17.00
CA PRO A 266 14.42 13.11 16.51
C PRO A 266 15.48 12.09 16.96
N ALA A 267 15.23 11.34 18.04
CA ALA A 267 16.13 10.26 18.47
C ALA A 267 15.89 8.94 17.71
N GLY A 268 14.83 8.86 16.89
CA GLY A 268 14.56 7.77 15.96
C GLY A 268 14.56 6.40 16.63
N ILE A 269 15.32 5.47 16.07
CA ILE A 269 15.43 4.08 16.54
C ILE A 269 15.97 3.93 17.97
N ALA A 270 16.44 4.99 18.62
CA ALA A 270 16.80 4.95 20.03
C ALA A 270 15.59 4.86 20.98
N GLY A 271 14.36 4.84 20.46
CA GLY A 271 13.13 4.54 21.21
C GLY A 271 12.69 5.61 22.21
N GLY A 272 13.32 6.80 22.20
CA GLY A 272 12.90 7.94 23.00
C GLY A 272 14.02 8.90 23.43
N SER A 273 13.66 9.83 24.32
CA SER A 273 14.58 10.69 25.06
C SER A 273 14.09 10.95 26.49
N ASP A 274 15.00 11.25 27.41
CA ASP A 274 14.64 11.65 28.78
C ASP A 274 14.33 13.17 28.89
N GLY A 275 14.47 13.91 27.80
CA GLY A 275 14.26 15.36 27.73
C GLY A 275 12.97 15.73 27.03
N ASP A 276 12.93 16.97 26.52
CA ASP A 276 11.74 17.55 25.92
C ASP A 276 11.72 17.47 24.38
N ALA A 277 12.36 16.45 23.79
CA ALA A 277 12.38 16.29 22.34
C ALA A 277 10.93 16.10 21.81
N PRO A 278 10.61 16.66 20.63
CA PRO A 278 9.27 16.50 20.06
C PRO A 278 8.97 15.03 19.74
N ILE A 279 7.69 14.68 19.84
CA ILE A 279 7.16 13.39 19.37
C ILE A 279 6.35 13.64 18.10
N TRP A 280 6.56 12.81 17.10
CA TRP A 280 5.78 12.76 15.87
C TRP A 280 5.00 11.45 15.85
N ALA A 281 3.70 11.52 15.57
CA ALA A 281 2.90 10.34 15.28
C ALA A 281 2.19 10.53 13.94
N VAL A 282 2.15 9.48 13.11
CA VAL A 282 1.42 9.53 11.84
C VAL A 282 0.31 8.49 11.83
N GLY A 283 -0.85 8.97 11.39
CA GLY A 283 -2.07 8.22 11.26
C GLY A 283 -2.88 8.71 10.07
N TRP A 284 -4.16 8.34 10.03
CA TRP A 284 -5.07 8.79 8.98
C TRP A 284 -6.53 8.73 9.43
N ASP A 285 -7.34 9.47 8.70
CA ASP A 285 -8.79 9.30 8.66
C ASP A 285 -9.23 9.08 7.21
N ARG A 286 -10.53 9.14 6.91
CA ARG A 286 -11.03 8.94 5.54
C ARG A 286 -10.59 10.03 4.54
N ARG A 287 -10.14 11.19 5.01
CA ARG A 287 -9.80 12.37 4.20
C ARG A 287 -8.31 12.46 3.94
N SER A 288 -7.49 12.26 4.98
CA SER A 288 -6.07 12.65 4.94
C SER A 288 -5.22 11.85 5.92
N LEU A 289 -3.91 11.91 5.69
CA LEU A 289 -2.93 11.57 6.71
C LEU A 289 -2.97 12.63 7.82
N ARG A 290 -2.75 12.18 9.05
CA ARG A 290 -2.76 13.01 10.26
C ARG A 290 -1.39 12.90 10.93
N LEU A 291 -0.55 13.91 10.74
CA LEU A 291 0.72 14.07 11.44
C LEU A 291 0.48 14.84 12.74
N LYS A 292 0.64 14.15 13.86
CA LYS A 292 0.54 14.71 15.20
C LYS A 292 1.93 15.08 15.70
N LEU A 293 2.05 16.29 16.24
CA LEU A 293 3.27 16.79 16.86
C LEU A 293 2.99 17.09 18.33
N LEU A 294 3.70 16.42 19.23
CA LEU A 294 3.83 16.85 20.63
C LEU A 294 5.08 17.69 20.76
N ASP A 295 4.92 18.98 21.01
CA ASP A 295 6.02 19.91 21.18
C ASP A 295 5.76 20.80 22.39
N HIS A 296 6.70 20.82 23.34
CA HIS A 296 6.57 21.49 24.63
C HIS A 296 5.23 21.18 25.35
N GLY A 297 4.87 19.90 25.43
CA GLY A 297 3.66 19.43 26.10
C GLY A 297 2.34 19.73 25.37
N THR A 298 2.39 20.26 24.15
CA THR A 298 1.20 20.63 23.37
C THR A 298 1.10 19.81 22.08
N TRP A 299 -0.02 19.11 21.92
CA TRP A 299 -0.35 18.40 20.68
C TRP A 299 -0.85 19.36 19.59
N ARG A 300 -0.36 19.20 18.36
CA ARG A 300 -0.82 19.88 17.14
C ARG A 300 -1.04 18.87 16.03
N THR A 301 -1.93 19.18 15.09
CA THR A 301 -2.21 18.34 13.91
C THR A 301 -1.76 19.06 12.65
N TYR A 302 -1.15 18.31 11.73
CA TYR A 302 -0.87 18.71 10.36
C TYR A 302 -1.38 17.62 9.43
N LEU A 303 -2.07 18.00 8.37
CA LEU A 303 -2.69 17.09 7.43
C LEU A 303 -1.85 16.96 6.16
N LEU A 304 -1.71 15.73 5.66
CA LEU A 304 -1.01 15.46 4.41
C LEU A 304 -1.91 14.65 3.46
N PRO A 305 -1.74 14.81 2.14
CA PRO A 305 -2.52 14.05 1.18
C PRO A 305 -2.08 12.58 1.14
N LYS A 306 -2.96 11.71 0.62
CA LYS A 306 -2.72 10.28 0.37
C LYS A 306 -2.47 10.04 -1.11
N ALA A 307 -1.48 9.24 -1.47
CA ALA A 307 -1.24 8.86 -2.87
C ALA A 307 -2.06 7.63 -3.28
N ALA A 308 -2.29 6.71 -2.33
CA ALA A 308 -3.04 5.47 -2.52
C ALA A 308 -4.07 5.27 -1.40
N TYR A 309 -5.05 4.40 -1.65
CA TYR A 309 -6.09 4.03 -0.68
C TYR A 309 -5.99 2.57 -0.22
N CYS A 310 -4.93 1.84 -0.60
CA CYS A 310 -4.71 0.44 -0.21
C CYS A 310 -4.66 0.24 1.32
N ASN A 311 -4.30 1.29 2.06
CA ASN A 311 -4.16 1.29 3.51
C ASN A 311 -5.46 1.66 4.28
N ASP A 312 -6.56 1.97 3.59
CA ASP A 312 -7.76 2.56 4.22
C ASP A 312 -8.74 1.54 4.84
N ALA A 313 -8.44 0.25 4.78
CA ALA A 313 -9.32 -0.78 5.31
C ALA A 313 -9.67 -0.55 6.79
N SER A 314 -10.95 -0.62 7.11
CA SER A 314 -11.50 -0.25 8.43
C SER A 314 -10.98 -1.10 9.57
N HIS A 315 -10.57 -2.33 9.26
CA HIS A 315 -10.09 -3.29 10.22
C HIS A 315 -8.64 -2.99 10.64
N GLY A 316 -7.85 -2.28 9.82
CA GLY A 316 -6.49 -1.80 10.13
C GLY A 316 -5.32 -2.75 9.84
N TRP A 317 -5.54 -3.81 9.04
CA TRP A 317 -4.54 -4.90 8.88
C TRP A 317 -3.71 -4.67 7.63
N TYR A 318 -4.28 -3.95 6.64
CA TYR A 318 -3.64 -3.50 5.39
C TYR A 318 -2.67 -2.34 5.58
N THR A 319 -2.20 -2.21 6.82
CA THR A 319 -1.22 -1.24 7.24
C THR A 319 -0.32 -1.95 8.21
N GLU A 320 0.88 -2.30 7.76
CA GLU A 320 1.92 -2.81 8.63
C GLU A 320 2.52 -1.63 9.38
N TRP A 321 3.81 -1.37 9.24
CA TRP A 321 4.48 -0.36 10.04
C TRP A 321 5.17 0.70 9.18
N PRO A 322 4.45 1.50 8.39
CA PRO A 322 5.02 2.68 7.74
C PRO A 322 5.79 3.55 8.76
N ARG A 323 6.93 4.12 8.35
CA ARG A 323 7.93 4.69 9.27
C ARG A 323 8.23 6.16 8.98
N ILE A 324 8.69 6.87 10.01
CA ILE A 324 9.51 8.09 9.89
C ILE A 324 10.91 7.73 10.44
N ARG A 325 11.94 7.72 9.60
CA ARG A 325 13.28 7.26 9.99
C ARG A 325 14.40 7.90 9.17
N GLU A 326 15.59 7.95 9.76
CA GLU A 326 16.83 8.35 9.08
C GLU A 326 17.25 7.32 8.02
N ILE A 327 17.58 7.80 6.81
CA ILE A 327 17.89 6.96 5.65
C ILE A 327 19.35 7.06 5.18
N THR A 328 20.02 8.20 5.35
CA THR A 328 21.45 8.38 5.04
C THR A 328 21.92 9.77 5.48
N ASP A 329 23.13 9.91 6.01
CA ASP A 329 23.80 11.20 6.31
C ASP A 329 22.91 12.28 6.98
N GLY A 330 22.07 11.90 7.95
CA GLY A 330 21.16 12.83 8.62
C GLY A 330 19.91 13.24 7.83
N ARG A 331 19.69 12.68 6.64
CA ARG A 331 18.45 12.78 5.86
C ARG A 331 17.41 11.80 6.38
N TRP A 332 16.17 12.27 6.46
CA TRP A 332 15.05 11.52 7.01
C TRP A 332 13.92 11.43 5.99
N MET A 333 13.22 10.30 6.03
CA MET A 333 12.11 10.00 5.15
C MET A 333 10.92 9.54 5.99
N MET A 334 9.73 9.90 5.53
CA MET A 334 8.47 9.28 5.95
C MET A 334 7.91 8.48 4.78
N ASP A 335 7.47 7.26 5.05
CA ASP A 335 6.65 6.49 4.12
C ASP A 335 5.24 6.34 4.69
N MET A 336 4.20 6.68 3.91
CA MET A 336 2.80 6.46 4.29
C MET A 336 1.87 6.55 3.07
N HIS A 337 0.86 5.67 2.99
CA HIS A 337 -0.18 5.67 1.93
C HIS A 337 0.37 5.74 0.50
N GLY A 338 1.40 4.94 0.23
CA GLY A 338 2.00 4.78 -1.10
C GLY A 338 2.80 6.01 -1.57
N MET A 339 3.31 6.82 -0.63
CA MET A 339 4.11 8.02 -0.91
C MET A 339 5.31 8.10 0.03
N PHE A 340 6.49 8.34 -0.54
CA PHE A 340 7.64 8.80 0.21
C PHE A 340 7.62 10.32 0.34
N PHE A 341 7.91 10.80 1.55
CA PHE A 341 8.10 12.21 1.84
C PHE A 341 9.50 12.44 2.42
N ASP A 342 10.16 13.50 1.96
CA ASP A 342 11.24 14.10 2.75
C ASP A 342 10.64 14.49 4.11
N PHE A 343 11.36 14.17 5.19
CA PHE A 343 10.93 14.52 6.53
C PHE A 343 12.03 15.32 7.24
N PRO A 344 11.76 16.52 7.78
CA PRO A 344 12.77 17.30 8.47
C PRO A 344 12.93 16.80 9.91
N LYS A 345 14.15 16.37 10.28
CA LYS A 345 14.46 15.98 11.67
C LYS A 345 14.16 17.08 12.71
N THR A 346 14.11 18.34 12.26
CA THR A 346 13.82 19.53 13.08
C THR A 346 12.34 19.90 13.16
N PHE A 347 11.43 19.02 12.69
CA PHE A 347 10.00 19.31 12.67
C PHE A 347 9.48 19.63 14.08
N SER A 348 8.98 20.84 14.25
CA SER A 348 8.50 21.43 15.51
C SER A 348 7.44 22.47 15.24
N ALA A 349 6.79 23.00 16.27
CA ALA A 349 5.72 24.00 16.08
C ALA A 349 6.27 25.32 15.53
N ALA A 350 7.53 25.65 15.86
CA ALA A 350 8.23 26.83 15.34
C ALA A 350 8.88 26.60 13.97
N ASN A 351 9.07 25.34 13.56
CA ASN A 351 9.65 24.95 12.27
C ASN A 351 8.98 23.68 11.74
N SER A 352 7.84 23.88 11.07
CA SER A 352 7.02 22.84 10.44
C SER A 352 7.18 22.80 8.92
N ALA A 353 8.20 23.47 8.37
CA ALA A 353 8.56 23.39 6.97
C ALA A 353 9.49 22.19 6.68
N GLY A 354 9.56 21.79 5.41
CA GLY A 354 10.55 20.81 4.92
C GLY A 354 9.97 19.46 4.51
N ILE A 355 8.70 19.18 4.84
CA ILE A 355 8.02 18.00 4.32
C ILE A 355 7.69 18.22 2.84
N LYS A 356 8.12 17.30 1.97
CA LYS A 356 7.85 17.34 0.53
C LYS A 356 7.64 15.93 -0.02
N PRO A 357 6.68 15.71 -0.93
CA PRO A 357 6.56 14.44 -1.61
C PRO A 357 7.80 14.20 -2.49
N MET A 358 8.25 12.95 -2.56
CA MET A 358 9.38 12.53 -3.37
C MET A 358 8.93 11.72 -4.59
N GLY A 359 8.09 10.71 -4.35
CA GLY A 359 7.58 9.80 -5.36
C GLY A 359 6.57 8.85 -4.73
N SER A 360 5.56 8.47 -5.51
CA SER A 360 4.62 7.43 -5.08
C SER A 360 5.16 6.05 -5.42
N HIS A 361 4.73 5.03 -4.70
CA HIS A 361 5.18 3.66 -4.90
C HIS A 361 4.02 2.66 -4.85
N LEU A 362 4.26 1.46 -5.37
CA LEU A 362 3.34 0.32 -5.37
C LEU A 362 3.70 -0.69 -4.30
N ARG A 363 5.00 -0.84 -4.04
CA ARG A 363 5.58 -1.78 -3.10
C ARG A 363 5.02 -1.61 -1.68
N TYR A 364 4.87 -2.72 -0.96
CA TYR A 364 4.61 -2.63 0.47
C TYR A 364 5.92 -2.45 1.23
N VAL A 365 6.10 -1.35 1.97
CA VAL A 365 7.35 -1.02 2.69
C VAL A 365 7.13 -0.93 4.22
N PRO A 366 7.40 -2.00 4.99
CA PRO A 366 7.25 -1.97 6.46
C PRO A 366 8.41 -1.33 7.24
N ASP A 367 9.61 -1.22 6.64
CA ASP A 367 10.78 -0.58 7.26
C ASP A 367 11.85 -0.22 6.22
N PHE A 368 12.77 0.67 6.58
CA PHE A 368 13.90 1.07 5.75
C PHE A 368 15.09 1.57 6.57
N CYS A 369 16.29 1.53 6.01
CA CYS A 369 17.50 2.06 6.67
C CYS A 369 18.64 2.35 5.68
N ASN A 370 19.65 3.09 6.14
CA ASN A 370 20.96 3.13 5.47
C ASN A 370 21.74 1.86 5.78
N TRP A 371 22.30 1.18 4.78
CA TRP A 371 23.29 0.14 5.02
C TRP A 371 24.32 0.10 3.90
N ASN A 372 25.60 0.10 4.26
CA ASN A 372 26.73 0.16 3.32
C ASN A 372 26.66 1.32 2.30
N GLY A 373 26.08 2.45 2.71
CA GLY A 373 25.92 3.62 1.85
C GLY A 373 24.72 3.55 0.91
N GLN A 374 23.92 2.49 0.98
CA GLN A 374 22.71 2.31 0.18
C GLN A 374 21.47 2.46 1.04
N LEU A 375 20.40 2.97 0.44
CA LEU A 375 19.06 2.84 0.98
C LEU A 375 18.59 1.39 0.82
N VAL A 376 18.15 0.78 1.92
CA VAL A 376 17.55 -0.55 1.94
C VAL A 376 16.10 -0.44 2.38
N LEU A 377 15.18 -1.03 1.62
CA LEU A 377 13.76 -1.13 1.93
C LEU A 377 13.41 -2.59 2.24
N ALA A 378 12.74 -2.81 3.36
CA ALA A 378 12.08 -4.06 3.69
C ALA A 378 10.72 -4.13 3.00
N THR A 379 10.24 -5.34 2.68
CA THR A 379 9.00 -5.52 1.92
C THR A 379 8.06 -6.57 2.50
N ASP A 380 6.79 -6.48 2.10
CA ASP A 380 5.79 -7.53 2.26
C ASP A 380 5.09 -7.81 0.92
N GLU A 381 5.60 -8.80 0.18
CA GLU A 381 5.26 -8.96 -1.23
C GLU A 381 4.24 -10.05 -1.50
N THR A 382 4.50 -11.26 -1.01
CA THR A 382 3.61 -12.39 -1.27
C THR A 382 3.02 -12.88 0.03
N SER A 383 1.78 -12.49 0.29
CA SER A 383 0.89 -13.21 1.19
C SER A 383 0.12 -14.29 0.41
N ILE A 384 -0.25 -15.36 1.10
CA ILE A 384 -1.25 -16.34 0.63
C ILE A 384 -2.57 -16.20 1.39
N GLN A 385 -2.76 -15.09 2.12
CA GLN A 385 -4.00 -14.78 2.82
C GLN A 385 -5.07 -14.30 1.83
N GLY A 386 -5.84 -15.25 1.28
CA GLY A 386 -6.84 -14.94 0.26
C GLY A 386 -6.27 -14.85 -1.17
N ASN A 387 -4.95 -15.01 -1.33
CA ASN A 387 -4.29 -15.10 -2.63
C ASN A 387 -4.10 -16.56 -3.05
N GLU A 388 -5.06 -17.10 -3.80
CA GLU A 388 -5.03 -18.48 -4.29
C GLU A 388 -3.99 -18.72 -5.39
N LEU A 389 -3.48 -17.64 -5.99
CA LEU A 389 -2.54 -17.68 -7.12
C LEU A 389 -1.07 -17.68 -6.68
N ALA A 390 -0.80 -17.86 -5.39
CA ALA A 390 0.54 -18.08 -4.84
C ALA A 390 0.55 -19.30 -3.91
N GLY A 391 1.60 -20.11 -4.01
CA GLY A 391 1.72 -21.36 -3.25
C GLY A 391 2.35 -21.22 -1.87
N GLN A 392 3.09 -20.13 -1.61
CA GLN A 392 3.80 -19.89 -0.36
C GLN A 392 4.06 -18.39 -0.17
N PRO A 393 4.13 -17.90 1.08
CA PRO A 393 4.49 -16.53 1.33
C PRO A 393 6.00 -16.32 1.32
N GLN A 394 6.41 -15.16 0.81
CA GLN A 394 7.81 -14.77 0.62
C GLN A 394 7.92 -13.25 0.48
N SER A 395 9.07 -12.72 0.90
CA SER A 395 9.43 -11.30 0.71
C SER A 395 10.94 -11.14 0.59
N ASN A 396 11.39 -9.97 0.17
CA ASN A 396 12.81 -9.67 -0.03
C ASN A 396 13.15 -8.23 0.39
N LEU A 397 14.40 -7.83 0.15
CA LEU A 397 14.86 -6.47 0.33
C LEU A 397 15.04 -5.81 -1.04
N TRP A 398 14.84 -4.50 -1.08
CA TRP A 398 15.26 -3.66 -2.20
C TRP A 398 16.44 -2.78 -1.75
N PHE A 399 17.43 -2.63 -2.62
CA PHE A 399 18.65 -1.86 -2.43
C PHE A 399 18.78 -0.83 -3.56
N GLY A 400 19.05 0.40 -3.19
CA GLY A 400 19.30 1.48 -4.14
C GLY A 400 19.70 2.76 -3.42
N GLU A 401 19.44 3.89 -4.06
CA GLU A 401 19.77 5.21 -3.56
C GLU A 401 18.51 6.04 -3.30
N TYR A 402 18.65 7.09 -2.49
CA TYR A 402 17.56 8.03 -2.23
C TYR A 402 17.00 8.66 -3.53
N GLU A 403 17.88 8.95 -4.50
CA GLU A 403 17.48 9.58 -5.75
C GLU A 403 16.65 8.64 -6.63
N ASP A 404 16.85 7.32 -6.53
CA ASP A 404 16.08 6.32 -7.28
C ASP A 404 14.58 6.38 -6.94
N LEU A 405 14.23 6.80 -5.71
CA LEU A 405 12.83 6.93 -5.29
C LEU A 405 12.06 7.99 -6.10
N LYS A 406 12.76 8.96 -6.70
CA LYS A 406 12.16 9.98 -7.57
C LYS A 406 11.88 9.43 -8.98
N GLU A 407 12.49 8.30 -9.32
CA GLU A 407 12.28 7.60 -10.59
C GLU A 407 11.16 6.54 -10.51
N TRP A 408 10.36 6.57 -9.45
CA TRP A 408 9.18 5.71 -9.29
C TRP A 408 7.93 6.49 -9.71
N GLY A 409 6.80 6.29 -9.04
CA GLY A 409 5.53 6.89 -9.44
C GLY A 409 5.48 8.41 -9.21
N PRO A 410 4.61 9.12 -9.95
CA PRO A 410 4.47 10.55 -9.84
C PRO A 410 3.99 10.94 -8.44
N SER A 411 4.43 12.09 -7.94
CA SER A 411 3.94 12.64 -6.68
C SER A 411 2.53 13.23 -6.87
N THR A 412 1.54 12.34 -6.98
CA THR A 412 0.12 12.66 -7.08
C THR A 412 -0.59 12.18 -5.84
N ALA A 413 -1.36 13.06 -5.20
CA ALA A 413 -2.01 12.76 -3.94
C ALA A 413 -3.28 13.59 -3.74
N TYR A 414 -4.15 13.06 -2.90
CA TYR A 414 -5.51 13.57 -2.68
C TYR A 414 -5.78 13.69 -1.18
N GLY A 415 -6.53 14.72 -0.78
CA GLY A 415 -6.88 14.90 0.62
C GLY A 415 -7.36 16.31 0.90
N GLY A 416 -7.82 16.54 2.12
CA GLY A 416 -8.17 17.88 2.57
C GLY A 416 -8.68 17.84 4.00
N PRO A 417 -8.86 19.01 4.63
CA PRO A 417 -9.34 19.07 6.00
C PRO A 417 -10.79 18.61 6.16
N TRP A 418 -11.62 18.78 5.13
CA TRP A 418 -13.05 18.54 5.23
C TRP A 418 -13.60 17.73 4.07
N ILE A 419 -14.46 16.76 4.38
CA ILE A 419 -15.35 16.08 3.43
C ILE A 419 -16.66 15.87 4.17
N ASP A 420 -17.71 16.61 3.84
CA ASP A 420 -19.04 16.48 4.46
C ASP A 420 -18.99 16.68 5.99
N ASP A 421 -18.15 17.62 6.42
CA ASP A 421 -17.95 17.93 7.83
C ASP A 421 -18.80 19.11 8.25
N VAL A 422 -19.29 19.05 9.49
CA VAL A 422 -19.86 20.22 10.16
C VAL A 422 -18.70 21.16 10.51
N VAL A 423 -18.75 22.37 9.98
CA VAL A 423 -17.73 23.40 10.16
C VAL A 423 -18.36 24.61 10.84
N GLU A 424 -17.69 25.11 11.87
CA GLU A 424 -18.07 26.32 12.58
C GLU A 424 -17.50 27.57 11.90
N ALA A 425 -18.29 28.64 11.87
CA ALA A 425 -17.90 29.92 11.32
C ALA A 425 -16.62 30.46 11.98
N ASN A 426 -15.70 30.97 11.16
CA ASN A 426 -14.44 31.61 11.54
C ASN A 426 -13.46 30.70 12.30
N SER A 427 -13.75 29.39 12.40
CA SER A 427 -12.84 28.40 12.97
C SER A 427 -11.92 27.85 11.87
N PRO A 428 -10.59 27.99 12.01
CA PRO A 428 -9.66 27.48 11.00
C PRO A 428 -9.64 25.96 10.99
N SER A 429 -9.54 25.39 9.78
CA SER A 429 -9.23 23.98 9.60
C SER A 429 -7.83 23.64 10.16
N ASP A 430 -7.59 22.36 10.40
CA ASP A 430 -6.22 21.86 10.51
C ASP A 430 -5.42 22.22 9.23
N PRO A 431 -4.12 22.54 9.35
CA PRO A 431 -3.29 22.92 8.21
C PRO A 431 -3.01 21.72 7.30
N PHE A 432 -3.13 21.91 5.98
CA PHE A 432 -2.96 20.88 4.96
C PHE A 432 -1.75 21.18 4.07
N LEU A 433 -0.93 20.15 3.83
CA LEU A 433 0.32 20.27 3.07
C LEU A 433 0.05 20.59 1.60
N ILE A 434 0.61 21.70 1.12
CA ILE A 434 0.62 22.08 -0.32
C ILE A 434 2.03 22.23 -0.89
N ALA A 435 3.06 22.08 -0.05
CA ALA A 435 4.46 22.18 -0.43
C ALA A 435 4.88 21.01 -1.34
N GLY A 436 5.65 21.31 -2.39
CA GLY A 436 6.23 20.31 -3.29
C GLY A 436 5.27 19.77 -4.35
N PHE A 437 4.08 20.36 -4.52
CA PHE A 437 3.18 20.07 -5.63
C PHE A 437 3.09 21.25 -6.60
N ASP A 438 3.09 20.96 -7.90
CA ASP A 438 3.08 21.98 -8.96
C ASP A 438 1.67 22.42 -9.33
N ARG A 439 0.73 21.46 -9.33
CA ARG A 439 -0.67 21.66 -9.72
C ARG A 439 -1.55 21.29 -8.56
N ARG A 440 -2.37 22.24 -8.11
CA ARG A 440 -3.16 22.13 -6.88
C ARG A 440 -4.57 22.64 -7.17
N LEU A 441 -5.50 21.69 -7.31
CA LEU A 441 -6.92 21.96 -7.48
C LEU A 441 -7.62 21.77 -6.14
N ILE A 442 -8.47 22.72 -5.76
CA ILE A 442 -9.36 22.64 -4.61
C ILE A 442 -10.78 22.43 -5.13
N HIS A 443 -11.46 21.42 -4.59
CA HIS A 443 -12.89 21.22 -4.72
C HIS A 443 -13.56 21.72 -3.45
N LEU A 444 -14.45 22.70 -3.60
CA LEU A 444 -15.24 23.27 -2.52
C LEU A 444 -16.71 22.96 -2.74
N THR A 445 -17.39 22.46 -1.71
CA THR A 445 -18.85 22.29 -1.71
C THR A 445 -19.43 22.71 -0.38
N VAL A 446 -20.71 23.11 -0.42
CA VAL A 446 -21.53 23.39 0.76
C VAL A 446 -22.81 22.61 0.60
N ASP A 447 -23.10 21.71 1.54
CA ASP A 447 -24.38 21.01 1.57
C ASP A 447 -25.43 21.86 2.31
N GLN A 448 -26.69 21.78 1.86
CA GLN A 448 -27.79 22.43 2.58
C GLN A 448 -28.02 21.72 3.93
N ALA A 449 -27.59 22.33 5.04
CA ALA A 449 -27.95 21.83 6.37
C ALA A 449 -29.41 22.23 6.72
N ALA A 450 -30.11 21.37 7.46
CA ALA A 450 -31.48 21.67 7.89
C ALA A 450 -31.50 22.93 8.79
N GLY A 451 -32.08 24.02 8.28
CA GLY A 451 -32.22 25.29 8.99
C GLY A 451 -31.25 26.40 8.57
N GLN A 452 -30.33 26.16 7.63
CA GLN A 452 -29.53 27.22 7.01
C GLN A 452 -30.37 28.09 6.06
N THR A 453 -30.03 29.37 6.00
CA THR A 453 -30.50 30.28 4.95
C THR A 453 -29.84 29.93 3.62
N ASP A 454 -30.54 30.21 2.52
CA ASP A 454 -30.07 29.98 1.14
C ASP A 454 -28.99 31.00 0.71
N SER A 455 -28.06 31.32 1.60
CA SER A 455 -26.97 32.28 1.39
C SER A 455 -25.68 31.54 1.06
N ASP A 456 -24.95 32.05 0.08
CA ASP A 456 -23.63 31.55 -0.30
C ASP A 456 -22.66 31.63 0.90
N VAL A 457 -21.71 30.68 0.97
CA VAL A 457 -20.67 30.63 2.01
C VAL A 457 -19.36 31.15 1.44
N THR A 458 -18.70 32.04 2.15
CA THR A 458 -17.35 32.50 1.77
C THR A 458 -16.29 31.64 2.44
N PHE A 459 -15.48 30.95 1.64
CA PHE A 459 -14.27 30.28 2.10
C PHE A 459 -13.09 31.25 2.04
N SER A 460 -12.48 31.53 3.19
CA SER A 460 -11.19 32.25 3.26
C SER A 460 -10.04 31.26 3.27
N LEU A 461 -9.12 31.43 2.31
CA LEU A 461 -7.93 30.60 2.15
C LEU A 461 -6.73 31.32 2.79
N GLU A 462 -6.08 30.66 3.75
CA GLU A 462 -4.92 31.20 4.44
C GLU A 462 -3.71 30.27 4.32
N VAL A 463 -2.52 30.83 4.16
CA VAL A 463 -1.28 30.05 4.05
C VAL A 463 -0.26 30.42 5.10
N ASP A 464 0.50 29.41 5.53
CA ASP A 464 1.77 29.58 6.22
C ASP A 464 2.90 29.30 5.22
N ARG A 465 3.59 30.37 4.82
CA ARG A 465 4.63 30.29 3.79
C ARG A 465 5.93 29.69 4.30
N LEU A 466 6.20 29.81 5.59
CA LEU A 466 7.50 29.48 6.17
C LEU A 466 7.43 28.28 7.14
N GLY A 467 6.23 27.77 7.42
CA GLY A 467 6.02 26.71 8.40
C GLY A 467 6.29 27.16 9.83
N ASN A 468 6.08 28.44 10.16
CA ASN A 468 6.37 29.00 11.48
C ASN A 468 5.11 29.43 12.25
N GLY A 469 3.93 29.07 11.76
CA GLY A 469 2.63 29.43 12.33
C GLY A 469 2.12 30.82 11.96
N SER A 470 2.78 31.53 11.04
CA SER A 470 2.35 32.87 10.58
C SER A 470 1.41 32.77 9.37
N TRP A 471 0.12 32.93 9.62
CA TRP A 471 -0.94 32.77 8.62
C TRP A 471 -1.27 34.07 7.90
N ASN A 472 -1.43 33.99 6.58
CA ASN A 472 -1.83 35.12 5.74
C ASN A 472 -2.96 34.70 4.81
N LYS A 473 -4.06 35.46 4.79
CA LYS A 473 -5.13 35.28 3.81
C LYS A 473 -4.60 35.56 2.40
N ILE A 474 -4.87 34.65 1.47
CA ILE A 474 -4.44 34.76 0.07
C ILE A 474 -5.62 34.90 -0.90
N ASP A 475 -6.79 34.37 -0.54
CA ASP A 475 -7.97 34.43 -1.40
C ASP A 475 -9.26 34.23 -0.61
N GLU A 476 -10.38 34.58 -1.24
CA GLU A 476 -11.75 34.31 -0.80
C GLU A 476 -12.55 33.72 -1.95
N VAL A 477 -13.24 32.61 -1.69
CA VAL A 477 -14.06 31.91 -2.68
C VAL A 477 -15.48 31.80 -2.18
N GLU A 478 -16.41 32.43 -2.88
CA GLU A 478 -17.85 32.32 -2.61
C GLU A 478 -18.37 31.01 -3.24
N VAL A 479 -18.98 30.16 -2.40
CA VAL A 479 -19.50 28.85 -2.78
C VAL A 479 -21.00 28.85 -2.56
N PRO A 480 -21.82 28.64 -3.62
CA PRO A 480 -23.26 28.60 -3.47
C PRO A 480 -23.70 27.47 -2.54
N THR A 481 -24.74 27.72 -1.76
CA THR A 481 -25.32 26.69 -0.89
C THR A 481 -25.98 25.59 -1.75
N GLY A 482 -25.61 24.32 -1.51
CA GLY A 482 -25.93 23.21 -2.40
C GLY A 482 -25.10 23.16 -3.69
N GLY A 483 -24.09 24.02 -3.80
CA GLY A 483 -23.26 24.21 -4.99
C GLY A 483 -21.84 23.66 -4.87
N TYR A 484 -21.06 23.94 -5.92
CA TYR A 484 -19.69 23.46 -6.09
C TYR A 484 -18.84 24.52 -6.79
N VAL A 485 -17.59 24.66 -6.34
CA VAL A 485 -16.57 25.48 -6.98
C VAL A 485 -15.27 24.70 -7.12
N ALA A 486 -14.71 24.71 -8.33
CA ALA A 486 -13.35 24.28 -8.63
C ALA A 486 -12.41 25.49 -8.55
N HIS A 487 -11.44 25.48 -7.64
CA HIS A 487 -10.50 26.58 -7.46
C HIS A 487 -9.04 26.12 -7.63
N MET A 488 -8.37 26.65 -8.65
CA MET A 488 -6.95 26.37 -8.91
C MET A 488 -6.06 27.34 -8.14
N LEU A 489 -5.16 26.82 -7.30
CA LEU A 489 -4.16 27.68 -6.67
C LEU A 489 -3.15 28.19 -7.71
N PRO A 490 -2.57 29.39 -7.52
CA PRO A 490 -1.52 29.91 -8.38
C PRO A 490 -0.34 28.93 -8.47
N GLN A 491 0.22 28.75 -9.66
CA GLN A 491 1.34 27.83 -9.87
C GLN A 491 2.62 28.30 -9.15
N ASP A 492 2.80 29.62 -9.03
CA ASP A 492 3.92 30.28 -8.35
C ASP A 492 3.70 30.47 -6.85
N LEU A 493 2.58 29.97 -6.28
CA LEU A 493 2.34 30.02 -4.85
C LEU A 493 3.35 29.13 -4.11
N ASP A 494 4.34 29.78 -3.51
CA ASP A 494 5.29 29.17 -2.58
C ASP A 494 4.77 29.29 -1.14
N ALA A 495 4.27 28.17 -0.62
CA ALA A 495 3.80 28.04 0.75
C ALA A 495 3.89 26.60 1.24
N VAL A 496 4.02 26.43 2.55
CA VAL A 496 4.10 25.10 3.17
C VAL A 496 2.70 24.54 3.41
N TRP A 497 1.88 25.32 4.12
CA TRP A 497 0.57 24.90 4.60
C TRP A 497 -0.53 25.80 4.06
N LEU A 498 -1.69 25.20 3.79
CA LEU A 498 -2.96 25.86 3.50
C LEU A 498 -3.98 25.50 4.58
N ARG A 499 -4.83 26.44 4.97
CA ARG A 499 -6.00 26.17 5.79
C ARG A 499 -7.20 26.99 5.31
N PHE A 500 -8.38 26.61 5.77
CA PHE A 500 -9.65 27.22 5.38
C PHE A 500 -10.39 27.73 6.60
N THR A 501 -11.12 28.83 6.44
CA THR A 501 -12.20 29.27 7.34
C THR A 501 -13.44 29.54 6.50
N VAL A 502 -14.62 29.41 7.10
CA VAL A 502 -15.91 29.78 6.49
C VAL A 502 -16.54 30.91 7.30
N ASP A 503 -17.34 31.77 6.68
CA ASP A 503 -17.98 32.91 7.34
C ASP A 503 -19.27 32.55 8.10
N GLN A 504 -19.84 31.37 7.84
CA GLN A 504 -21.04 30.85 8.48
C GLN A 504 -20.93 29.35 8.78
N ASP A 505 -21.59 28.88 9.84
CA ASP A 505 -21.68 27.46 10.17
C ASP A 505 -22.29 26.70 9.00
N CYS A 506 -21.68 25.61 8.56
CA CYS A 506 -22.15 24.84 7.39
C CYS A 506 -21.70 23.38 7.41
N VAL A 507 -22.18 22.59 6.44
CA VAL A 507 -21.59 21.29 6.09
C VAL A 507 -20.74 21.50 4.84
N ALA A 508 -19.44 21.34 4.96
CA ALA A 508 -18.49 21.70 3.91
C ALA A 508 -17.58 20.54 3.50
N THR A 509 -17.16 20.60 2.24
CA THR A 509 -16.01 19.84 1.72
C THR A 509 -14.99 20.82 1.20
N ALA A 510 -13.73 20.61 1.60
CA ALA A 510 -12.57 21.28 1.05
C ALA A 510 -11.52 20.19 0.77
N PHE A 511 -11.47 19.73 -0.47
CA PHE A 511 -10.68 18.56 -0.87
C PHE A 511 -9.78 18.91 -2.04
N LEU A 512 -8.51 18.53 -1.95
CA LEU A 512 -7.48 18.91 -2.91
C LEU A 512 -7.04 17.71 -3.73
N HIS A 513 -6.89 17.95 -5.03
CA HIS A 513 -6.17 17.08 -5.96
C HIS A 513 -4.84 17.78 -6.28
N GLN A 514 -3.73 17.13 -5.91
CA GLN A 514 -2.40 17.68 -6.05
C GLN A 514 -1.51 16.76 -6.86
N THR A 515 -0.69 17.31 -7.75
CA THR A 515 0.24 16.54 -8.56
C THR A 515 1.49 17.35 -8.89
N THR A 516 2.65 16.69 -8.88
CA THR A 516 3.85 17.20 -9.54
C THR A 516 3.69 17.11 -11.05
N GLY A 517 4.23 18.09 -11.78
CA GLY A 517 4.21 18.11 -13.24
C GLY A 517 5.16 17.09 -13.89
N GLN A 518 5.89 16.32 -13.11
CA GLN A 518 6.83 15.30 -13.57
C GLN A 518 6.17 13.92 -13.60
N PHE A 519 6.21 13.31 -14.79
CA PHE A 519 5.90 11.91 -15.02
C PHE A 519 7.10 11.28 -15.71
N LEU A 520 7.31 9.98 -15.50
CA LEU A 520 8.35 9.26 -16.24
C LEU A 520 7.98 9.19 -17.72
N ASP A 521 8.97 9.49 -18.56
CA ASP A 521 8.83 9.34 -20.00
C ASP A 521 9.09 7.88 -20.39
N GLY A 522 8.03 7.17 -20.73
CA GLY A 522 8.13 5.79 -21.22
C GLY A 522 8.94 5.67 -22.51
N ASN A 523 9.12 6.76 -23.28
CA ASN A 523 9.92 6.76 -24.51
C ASN A 523 11.41 7.04 -24.27
N ALA A 524 11.82 7.30 -23.02
CA ALA A 524 13.24 7.42 -22.69
C ALA A 524 13.97 6.12 -23.06
N VAL A 525 15.19 6.26 -23.58
CA VAL A 525 15.96 5.13 -24.13
C VAL A 525 16.13 4.00 -23.11
N ASP A 526 16.47 4.34 -21.88
CA ASP A 526 16.70 3.36 -20.81
C ASP A 526 15.39 2.67 -20.40
N ASN A 527 14.28 3.41 -20.37
CA ASN A 527 12.95 2.86 -20.08
C ASN A 527 12.46 1.91 -21.19
N GLN A 528 12.69 2.26 -22.46
CA GLN A 528 12.40 1.37 -23.60
C GLN A 528 13.27 0.12 -23.58
N ALA A 529 14.56 0.26 -23.23
CA ALA A 529 15.49 -0.86 -23.12
C ALA A 529 15.05 -1.86 -22.04
N LEU A 530 14.61 -1.36 -20.88
CA LEU A 530 14.14 -2.19 -19.75
C LEU A 530 13.01 -3.17 -20.14
N PHE A 531 12.15 -2.78 -21.08
CA PHE A 531 11.00 -3.57 -21.55
C PHE A 531 11.14 -4.09 -22.98
N ALA A 532 12.34 -4.02 -23.57
CA ALA A 532 12.56 -4.36 -24.98
C ALA A 532 12.26 -5.84 -25.29
N GLY A 533 12.51 -6.74 -24.33
CA GLY A 533 12.25 -8.17 -24.44
C GLY A 533 10.75 -8.55 -24.40
N LEU A 534 9.88 -7.68 -23.89
CA LEU A 534 8.42 -7.90 -23.90
C LEU A 534 7.87 -7.71 -25.31
N ALA A 535 6.96 -8.60 -25.71
CA ALA A 535 6.29 -8.52 -27.01
C ALA A 535 5.36 -7.30 -27.08
N ASP A 536 5.39 -6.61 -28.20
CA ASP A 536 4.48 -5.53 -28.54
C ASP A 536 3.17 -6.11 -29.09
N VAL A 537 2.07 -5.34 -29.05
CA VAL A 537 0.75 -5.78 -29.54
C VAL A 537 0.72 -6.18 -31.03
N GLU A 538 1.74 -5.80 -31.78
CA GLU A 538 1.91 -6.11 -33.21
C GLU A 538 2.66 -7.43 -33.45
N ASP A 539 3.34 -7.97 -32.44
CA ASP A 539 4.09 -9.22 -32.55
C ASP A 539 3.15 -10.43 -32.65
N VAL A 540 3.47 -11.39 -33.52
CA VAL A 540 2.62 -12.57 -33.76
C VAL A 540 3.08 -13.80 -32.97
N ASP A 541 4.39 -13.98 -32.84
CA ASP A 541 5.02 -15.14 -32.19
C ASP A 541 5.50 -14.75 -30.78
N VAL A 542 4.61 -14.94 -29.80
CA VAL A 542 4.85 -14.52 -28.41
C VAL A 542 5.06 -15.73 -27.48
N ARG A 543 6.18 -15.73 -26.76
CA ARG A 543 6.50 -16.67 -25.68
C ARG A 543 5.71 -16.29 -24.42
N GLY A 544 4.50 -16.81 -24.29
CA GLY A 544 3.59 -16.57 -23.17
C GLY A 544 3.30 -17.82 -22.33
N GLY A 545 2.77 -17.60 -21.12
CA GLY A 545 2.33 -18.68 -20.23
C GLY A 545 1.72 -18.16 -18.94
N LEU A 546 1.16 -19.06 -18.15
CA LEU A 546 0.56 -18.80 -16.85
C LEU A 546 1.56 -19.15 -15.74
N LEU A 547 1.61 -18.32 -14.70
CA LEU A 547 2.61 -18.37 -13.63
C LEU A 547 2.00 -18.76 -12.28
N TYR A 548 2.75 -19.56 -11.51
CA TYR A 548 2.39 -19.90 -10.14
C TYR A 548 3.64 -20.11 -9.26
N PRO A 549 3.90 -19.23 -8.28
CA PRO A 549 4.89 -19.49 -7.23
C PRO A 549 4.56 -20.83 -6.56
N ALA A 550 5.46 -21.82 -6.65
CA ALA A 550 5.11 -23.19 -6.32
C ALA A 550 4.75 -23.36 -4.84
N LYS A 551 3.89 -24.33 -4.52
CA LYS A 551 3.60 -24.75 -3.13
C LYS A 551 4.55 -25.84 -2.62
N ARG A 552 5.17 -26.61 -3.52
CA ARG A 552 5.92 -27.85 -3.21
C ARG A 552 7.44 -27.65 -3.02
N ASN A 553 7.96 -26.52 -3.48
CA ASN A 553 9.37 -26.10 -3.40
C ASN A 553 9.45 -24.58 -3.60
N ARG A 554 10.64 -23.98 -3.67
CA ARG A 554 10.84 -22.53 -3.89
C ARG A 554 10.81 -22.09 -5.35
N ASN A 555 10.57 -23.00 -6.29
CA ASN A 555 10.59 -22.70 -7.72
C ASN A 555 9.33 -21.96 -8.15
N LEU A 556 9.39 -21.34 -9.32
CA LEU A 556 8.23 -20.80 -10.01
C LEU A 556 7.71 -21.85 -11.00
N ARG A 557 6.40 -22.06 -11.11
CA ARG A 557 5.81 -22.96 -12.13
C ARG A 557 5.27 -22.13 -13.28
N MET A 558 5.42 -22.68 -14.49
CA MET A 558 4.92 -22.07 -15.72
C MET A 558 4.16 -23.11 -16.54
N ILE A 559 2.99 -22.71 -17.07
CA ILE A 559 2.26 -23.44 -18.12
C ILE A 559 2.33 -22.60 -19.39
N THR A 560 2.97 -23.10 -20.45
CA THR A 560 3.03 -22.39 -21.73
C THR A 560 1.68 -22.43 -22.46
N ARG A 561 1.50 -21.58 -23.47
CA ARG A 561 0.28 -21.54 -24.29
C ARG A 561 -0.07 -22.88 -24.95
N ASP A 562 0.93 -23.68 -25.29
CA ASP A 562 0.79 -25.03 -25.84
C ASP A 562 0.77 -26.12 -24.76
N GLU A 563 0.39 -25.76 -23.54
CA GLU A 563 0.14 -26.64 -22.40
C GLU A 563 1.34 -27.50 -21.97
N ARG A 564 2.56 -27.00 -22.17
CA ARG A 564 3.77 -27.60 -21.59
C ARG A 564 4.04 -27.02 -20.21
N PHE A 565 4.49 -27.87 -19.31
CA PHE A 565 4.68 -27.55 -17.89
C PHE A 565 6.17 -27.43 -17.59
N PHE A 566 6.54 -26.39 -16.85
CA PHE A 566 7.91 -26.15 -16.44
C PHE A 566 8.00 -25.71 -14.98
N GLU A 567 9.10 -26.06 -14.33
CA GLU A 567 9.60 -25.33 -13.17
C GLU A 567 10.75 -24.41 -13.60
N PHE A 568 10.70 -23.15 -13.16
CA PHE A 568 11.79 -22.21 -13.21
C PHE A 568 12.50 -22.17 -11.85
N THR A 569 13.76 -22.60 -11.84
CA THR A 569 14.47 -22.95 -10.61
C THR A 569 14.95 -21.74 -9.82
N LYS A 570 14.73 -21.77 -8.49
CA LYS A 570 15.20 -20.73 -7.55
C LYS A 570 16.72 -20.60 -7.47
N SER A 571 17.43 -21.73 -7.57
CA SER A 571 18.88 -21.80 -7.39
C SER A 571 19.63 -21.17 -8.56
N ASN A 572 19.22 -21.52 -9.79
CA ASN A 572 20.01 -21.28 -11.00
C ASN A 572 19.30 -20.46 -12.08
N PHE A 573 18.01 -20.12 -11.91
CA PHE A 573 17.21 -19.37 -12.89
C PHE A 573 17.11 -20.09 -14.25
N GLN A 574 16.81 -21.39 -14.21
CA GLN A 574 16.70 -22.25 -15.38
C GLN A 574 15.35 -22.97 -15.44
N PHE A 575 14.86 -23.19 -16.66
CA PHE A 575 13.67 -23.99 -16.93
C PHE A 575 13.97 -25.49 -16.88
N ILE A 576 13.11 -26.24 -16.20
CA ILE A 576 13.11 -27.70 -16.14
C ILE A 576 11.71 -28.16 -16.51
N ALA A 577 11.60 -29.08 -17.47
CA ALA A 577 10.31 -29.67 -17.83
C ALA A 577 9.67 -30.35 -16.61
N ASP A 578 8.38 -30.10 -16.41
CA ASP A 578 7.55 -30.65 -15.34
C ASP A 578 6.47 -31.57 -15.91
N SER A 579 5.93 -32.44 -15.07
CA SER A 579 4.79 -33.28 -15.45
C SER A 579 3.52 -32.45 -15.58
N HIS A 580 2.62 -32.87 -16.47
CA HIS A 580 1.28 -32.29 -16.61
C HIS A 580 0.53 -32.26 -15.27
N ASP A 581 -0.15 -31.13 -15.00
CA ASP A 581 -0.89 -30.87 -13.76
C ASP A 581 -2.22 -30.17 -14.07
N ALA A 582 -3.27 -30.97 -14.23
CA ALA A 582 -4.62 -30.48 -14.54
C ALA A 582 -5.21 -29.58 -13.44
N SER A 583 -4.82 -29.82 -12.17
CA SER A 583 -5.30 -29.00 -11.05
C SER A 583 -4.69 -27.61 -11.10
N LEU A 584 -3.39 -27.50 -11.39
CA LEU A 584 -2.75 -26.20 -11.61
C LEU A 584 -3.34 -25.49 -12.82
N GLN A 585 -3.55 -26.21 -13.93
CA GLN A 585 -4.16 -25.62 -15.13
C GLN A 585 -5.55 -25.05 -14.85
N SER A 586 -6.38 -25.76 -14.09
CA SER A 586 -7.70 -25.28 -13.67
C SER A 586 -7.63 -24.08 -12.72
N LEU A 587 -6.65 -24.05 -11.81
CA LEU A 587 -6.46 -22.93 -10.88
C LEU A 587 -6.06 -21.65 -11.62
N LEU A 588 -5.20 -21.78 -12.64
CA LEU A 588 -4.66 -20.64 -13.38
C LEU A 588 -5.56 -20.18 -14.53
N GLU A 589 -6.74 -20.79 -14.74
CA GLU A 589 -7.69 -20.35 -15.77
C GLU A 589 -7.98 -18.85 -15.66
N VAL A 590 -7.88 -18.14 -16.79
CA VAL A 590 -8.14 -16.70 -16.85
C VAL A 590 -9.59 -16.45 -17.27
N LYS A 591 -10.31 -15.69 -16.44
CA LYS A 591 -11.67 -15.24 -16.72
C LYS A 591 -11.69 -13.72 -16.61
N PRO A 592 -11.80 -12.98 -17.71
CA PRO A 592 -11.76 -11.53 -17.66
C PRO A 592 -12.92 -10.98 -16.82
N VAL A 593 -12.61 -10.07 -15.90
CA VAL A 593 -13.55 -9.36 -15.02
C VAL A 593 -14.19 -8.15 -15.71
N PHE A 594 -13.81 -7.90 -16.97
CA PHE A 594 -14.28 -6.79 -17.78
C PHE A 594 -14.88 -7.26 -19.10
N THR A 595 -15.66 -6.37 -19.71
CA THR A 595 -16.08 -6.45 -21.12
C THR A 595 -15.66 -5.18 -21.84
N VAL A 596 -15.71 -5.16 -23.17
CA VAL A 596 -15.40 -3.96 -23.97
C VAL A 596 -16.60 -3.67 -24.86
N ASP A 597 -17.03 -2.41 -24.89
CA ASP A 597 -17.98 -1.90 -25.87
C ASP A 597 -17.32 -0.86 -26.79
N ASP A 598 -18.09 -0.30 -27.72
CA ASP A 598 -17.61 0.71 -28.65
C ASP A 598 -17.00 1.92 -27.91
N ALA A 599 -17.54 2.28 -26.74
CA ALA A 599 -17.19 3.49 -26.02
C ALA A 599 -16.02 3.31 -25.05
N SER A 600 -15.92 2.15 -24.38
CA SER A 600 -15.07 1.99 -23.19
C SER A 600 -14.82 0.53 -22.82
N VAL A 601 -13.88 0.32 -21.90
CA VAL A 601 -13.84 -0.90 -21.09
C VAL A 601 -14.90 -0.79 -20.01
N VAL A 602 -15.64 -1.86 -19.76
CA VAL A 602 -16.77 -1.91 -18.83
C VAL A 602 -16.48 -2.92 -17.72
N LEU A 603 -16.45 -2.45 -16.48
CA LEU A 603 -16.36 -3.22 -15.26
C LEU A 603 -17.72 -3.30 -14.59
N LYS A 604 -18.15 -4.50 -14.20
CA LYS A 604 -19.37 -4.70 -13.39
C LYS A 604 -18.96 -5.16 -12.01
N HIS A 605 -19.18 -4.31 -11.01
CA HIS A 605 -18.74 -4.57 -9.65
C HIS A 605 -19.74 -4.01 -8.63
N GLY A 606 -20.12 -4.79 -7.62
CA GLY A 606 -20.99 -4.29 -6.53
C GLY A 606 -22.39 -3.85 -6.96
N GLY A 607 -22.89 -4.32 -8.11
CA GLY A 607 -24.16 -3.84 -8.70
C GLY A 607 -24.02 -2.56 -9.53
N GLU A 608 -22.80 -2.04 -9.66
CA GLU A 608 -22.47 -0.83 -10.40
C GLU A 608 -21.74 -1.16 -11.70
N THR A 609 -21.83 -0.23 -12.65
CA THR A 609 -21.05 -0.25 -13.88
C THR A 609 -20.04 0.90 -13.85
N LEU A 610 -18.76 0.56 -13.93
CA LEU A 610 -17.66 1.51 -14.04
C LEU A 610 -17.04 1.38 -15.43
N ARG A 611 -16.58 2.50 -15.99
CA ARG A 611 -15.99 2.56 -17.32
C ARG A 611 -14.55 3.04 -17.26
N LEU A 612 -13.66 2.33 -17.94
CA LEU A 612 -12.24 2.69 -18.04
C LEU A 612 -11.86 3.11 -19.47
N PRO A 613 -10.81 3.93 -19.64
CA PRO A 613 -10.27 4.24 -20.94
C PRO A 613 -9.77 3.01 -21.68
N LYS A 614 -9.97 3.01 -23.00
CA LYS A 614 -9.38 2.07 -23.93
C LYS A 614 -7.98 2.55 -24.31
N GLY A 615 -6.99 1.69 -24.16
CA GLY A 615 -5.69 1.77 -24.82
C GLY A 615 -5.74 1.36 -26.30
N ASN A 616 -4.72 0.61 -26.74
CA ASN A 616 -4.63 0.13 -28.13
C ASN A 616 -5.80 -0.82 -28.50
N ALA A 617 -6.32 -0.70 -29.73
CA ALA A 617 -7.45 -1.51 -30.21
C ALA A 617 -7.15 -3.01 -30.30
N ALA A 618 -5.88 -3.42 -30.30
CA ALA A 618 -5.50 -4.83 -30.20
C ALA A 618 -6.04 -5.52 -28.93
N PHE A 619 -6.32 -4.73 -27.87
CA PHE A 619 -6.90 -5.22 -26.62
C PHE A 619 -8.43 -5.33 -26.62
N ASP A 620 -9.12 -4.97 -27.72
CA ASP A 620 -10.59 -5.11 -27.85
C ASP A 620 -11.04 -6.58 -27.84
N GLN A 621 -10.11 -7.52 -28.02
CA GLN A 621 -10.33 -8.94 -28.18
C GLN A 621 -9.17 -9.73 -27.55
N PRO A 622 -9.33 -11.03 -27.25
CA PRO A 622 -8.23 -11.84 -26.75
C PRO A 622 -7.11 -11.97 -27.81
N PHE A 623 -5.86 -12.08 -27.35
CA PHE A 623 -4.74 -12.43 -28.21
C PHE A 623 -4.85 -13.90 -28.67
N ALA A 624 -3.95 -14.34 -29.56
CA ALA A 624 -3.88 -15.74 -29.98
C ALA A 624 -3.72 -16.72 -28.79
N GLY A 625 -3.12 -16.26 -27.67
CA GLY A 625 -2.98 -17.01 -26.43
C GLY A 625 -4.14 -16.89 -25.44
N GLY A 626 -5.26 -16.28 -25.84
CA GLY A 626 -6.39 -15.98 -24.96
C GLY A 626 -6.32 -14.59 -24.33
N TRP A 627 -7.21 -14.34 -23.36
CA TRP A 627 -7.19 -13.12 -22.57
C TRP A 627 -5.98 -13.12 -21.62
N PRO A 628 -5.24 -11.99 -21.53
CA PRO A 628 -4.27 -11.78 -20.46
C PRO A 628 -4.89 -11.90 -19.07
N ARG A 629 -4.07 -12.27 -18.08
CA ARG A 629 -4.41 -12.04 -16.67
C ARG A 629 -4.66 -10.56 -16.46
N ASP A 630 -5.85 -10.24 -15.94
CA ASP A 630 -6.34 -8.88 -15.79
C ASP A 630 -6.24 -8.36 -14.36
N ILE A 631 -6.21 -9.24 -13.35
CA ILE A 631 -6.00 -8.86 -11.96
C ILE A 631 -5.24 -9.93 -11.18
N ARG A 632 -4.30 -9.48 -10.33
CA ARG A 632 -3.59 -10.35 -9.39
C ARG A 632 -3.09 -9.57 -8.19
N GLU A 633 -3.05 -10.24 -7.04
CA GLU A 633 -2.30 -9.77 -5.87
C GLU A 633 -0.82 -10.04 -6.08
N VAL A 634 -0.01 -8.98 -6.09
CA VAL A 634 1.44 -9.01 -6.33
C VAL A 634 2.24 -8.40 -5.19
N GLU A 635 1.59 -7.62 -4.35
CA GLU A 635 2.08 -7.15 -3.06
C GLU A 635 1.01 -7.58 -2.04
N SER A 636 1.41 -7.90 -0.80
CA SER A 636 0.49 -8.43 0.21
C SER A 636 -0.72 -7.51 0.35
N GLU A 637 -1.92 -8.08 0.14
CA GLU A 637 -3.20 -7.40 0.27
C GLU A 637 -3.40 -6.20 -0.71
N ARG A 638 -2.64 -6.16 -1.80
CA ARG A 638 -2.72 -5.12 -2.85
C ARG A 638 -2.85 -5.76 -4.23
N ASN A 639 -3.96 -5.46 -4.89
CA ASN A 639 -4.18 -5.93 -6.26
C ASN A 639 -3.59 -4.97 -7.29
N LEU A 640 -2.93 -5.56 -8.27
CA LEU A 640 -2.55 -4.90 -9.52
C LEU A 640 -3.43 -5.46 -10.63
N ALA A 641 -4.09 -4.56 -11.36
CA ALA A 641 -4.89 -4.92 -12.53
C ALA A 641 -4.16 -4.48 -13.81
N ASN A 642 -4.13 -5.33 -14.84
CA ASN A 642 -3.71 -4.96 -16.20
C ASN A 642 -4.89 -5.05 -17.15
N ILE A 643 -5.52 -3.92 -17.44
CA ILE A 643 -6.77 -3.89 -18.20
C ILE A 643 -6.59 -2.99 -19.41
N HIS A 644 -6.72 -3.58 -20.60
CA HIS A 644 -6.70 -2.89 -21.88
C HIS A 644 -5.41 -2.05 -22.12
N GLY A 645 -4.27 -2.58 -21.69
CA GLY A 645 -2.95 -1.96 -21.86
C GLY A 645 -2.67 -0.85 -20.84
N THR A 646 -3.23 -0.96 -19.64
CA THR A 646 -2.92 -0.04 -18.53
C THR A 646 -2.89 -0.83 -17.23
N PHE A 647 -1.82 -0.66 -16.46
CA PHE A 647 -1.73 -1.12 -15.10
C PHE A 647 -2.48 -0.17 -14.17
N TYR A 648 -3.24 -0.72 -13.22
CA TYR A 648 -3.95 0.01 -12.19
C TYR A 648 -3.66 -0.61 -10.83
N GLU A 649 -3.36 0.22 -9.84
CA GLU A 649 -3.39 -0.21 -8.45
C GLU A 649 -4.85 -0.19 -7.97
N VAL A 650 -5.30 -1.29 -7.38
CA VAL A 650 -6.69 -1.48 -6.96
C VAL A 650 -6.72 -1.88 -5.48
N PRO A 651 -7.22 -1.00 -4.59
CA PRO A 651 -7.33 -1.31 -3.17
C PRO A 651 -8.22 -2.52 -2.91
N LEU A 652 -7.92 -3.27 -1.86
CA LEU A 652 -8.81 -4.28 -1.30
C LEU A 652 -9.69 -3.69 -0.20
N ILE A 653 -10.85 -4.31 0.04
CA ILE A 653 -11.70 -4.03 1.20
C ILE A 653 -11.37 -5.00 2.33
N LYS A 654 -11.26 -6.28 1.98
CA LYS A 654 -10.99 -7.41 2.87
C LYS A 654 -10.46 -8.60 2.06
N ASN A 655 -9.64 -9.45 2.69
CA ASN A 655 -9.00 -10.58 2.01
C ASN A 655 -10.02 -11.55 1.44
N GLY A 656 -9.83 -11.93 0.17
CA GLY A 656 -10.74 -12.79 -0.58
C GLY A 656 -12.06 -12.13 -1.02
N GLU A 657 -12.31 -10.88 -0.65
CA GLU A 657 -13.43 -10.10 -1.21
C GLU A 657 -12.98 -9.38 -2.50
N PRO A 658 -13.94 -9.07 -3.40
CA PRO A 658 -13.62 -8.31 -4.59
C PRO A 658 -12.92 -6.96 -4.31
N PRO A 659 -12.05 -6.49 -5.23
CA PRO A 659 -11.36 -5.21 -5.09
C PRO A 659 -12.28 -3.98 -5.12
N HIS A 660 -11.85 -2.90 -4.47
CA HIS A 660 -12.54 -1.62 -4.43
C HIS A 660 -12.22 -0.74 -5.65
N PHE A 661 -12.77 -1.11 -6.82
CA PHE A 661 -12.50 -0.41 -8.09
C PHE A 661 -12.77 1.10 -8.06
N ARG A 662 -13.72 1.60 -7.26
CA ARG A 662 -13.98 3.05 -7.13
C ARG A 662 -12.78 3.88 -6.65
N ARG A 663 -11.81 3.25 -5.98
CA ARG A 663 -10.61 3.90 -5.43
C ARG A 663 -9.33 3.49 -6.17
N MET A 664 -9.48 2.87 -7.35
CA MET A 664 -8.34 2.52 -8.19
C MET A 664 -7.62 3.77 -8.70
N ARG A 665 -6.33 3.64 -8.98
CA ARG A 665 -5.56 4.65 -9.70
C ARG A 665 -4.76 4.01 -10.83
N PRO A 666 -4.65 4.67 -12.00
CA PRO A 666 -3.78 4.17 -13.05
C PRO A 666 -2.32 4.35 -12.67
N VAL A 667 -1.50 3.38 -13.07
CA VAL A 667 -0.05 3.33 -12.86
C VAL A 667 0.65 3.77 -14.14
N ALA A 668 0.52 2.97 -15.20
CA ALA A 668 1.17 3.21 -16.48
C ALA A 668 0.42 2.53 -17.62
N SER A 669 0.45 3.14 -18.81
CA SER A 669 -0.13 2.56 -20.03
C SER A 669 0.97 1.98 -20.92
N HIS A 670 0.66 0.88 -21.61
CA HIS A 670 1.62 0.16 -22.45
C HIS A 670 0.96 -0.47 -23.67
N THR A 671 1.80 -0.85 -24.65
CA THR A 671 1.41 -1.55 -25.88
C THR A 671 2.06 -2.94 -25.95
N LYS A 672 2.15 -3.61 -24.79
CA LYS A 672 2.78 -4.93 -24.63
C LYS A 672 1.76 -6.05 -24.51
N GLN A 673 2.09 -7.25 -24.98
CA GLN A 673 1.31 -8.49 -24.82
C GLN A 673 1.66 -9.24 -23.53
N ILE A 674 1.56 -8.55 -22.39
CA ILE A 674 1.76 -9.16 -21.07
C ILE A 674 0.67 -10.22 -20.87
N ALA A 675 1.04 -11.49 -20.77
CA ALA A 675 0.09 -12.59 -20.76
C ALA A 675 -0.32 -13.00 -19.34
N ASP A 676 0.64 -13.08 -18.42
CA ASP A 676 0.44 -13.26 -16.99
C ASP A 676 1.58 -12.57 -16.23
N PHE A 677 1.36 -12.30 -14.96
CA PHE A 677 2.35 -11.70 -14.07
C PHE A 677 2.17 -12.20 -12.64
N CYS A 678 3.22 -12.22 -11.82
CA CYS A 678 3.17 -12.56 -10.39
C CYS A 678 4.36 -11.98 -9.63
N SER A 679 4.30 -11.95 -8.30
CA SER A 679 5.49 -11.74 -7.49
C SER A 679 6.23 -13.05 -7.19
N TRP A 680 7.56 -13.04 -7.31
CA TRP A 680 8.42 -14.13 -6.93
C TRP A 680 9.81 -13.65 -6.47
N ASN A 681 10.19 -13.96 -5.22
CA ASN A 681 11.49 -13.65 -4.61
C ASN A 681 11.90 -12.16 -4.61
N GLY A 682 11.02 -11.21 -4.34
CA GLY A 682 11.40 -9.79 -4.45
C GLY A 682 10.99 -9.10 -5.75
N LEU A 683 10.58 -9.89 -6.75
CA LEU A 683 10.50 -9.46 -8.14
C LEU A 683 9.10 -9.63 -8.72
N LEU A 684 8.69 -8.68 -9.53
CA LEU A 684 7.63 -8.85 -10.51
C LEU A 684 8.16 -9.73 -11.65
N VAL A 685 7.43 -10.80 -11.95
CA VAL A 685 7.71 -11.71 -13.06
C VAL A 685 6.62 -11.56 -14.10
N ILE A 686 6.99 -11.44 -15.38
CA ILE A 686 6.07 -11.22 -16.50
C ILE A 686 6.30 -12.28 -17.59
N THR A 687 5.21 -12.79 -18.17
CA THR A 687 5.22 -13.57 -19.42
C THR A 687 4.66 -12.75 -20.58
N GLY A 688 4.93 -13.18 -21.83
CA GLY A 688 4.57 -12.44 -23.03
C GLY A 688 5.77 -11.81 -23.72
N LEU A 689 6.83 -12.59 -23.90
CA LEU A 689 8.10 -12.11 -24.47
C LEU A 689 8.17 -12.35 -25.97
N LYS A 690 9.00 -11.56 -26.66
CA LYS A 690 9.30 -11.74 -28.08
C LYS A 690 9.92 -13.11 -28.33
N GLN A 691 9.67 -13.69 -29.50
CA GLN A 691 10.27 -14.97 -29.89
C GLN A 691 11.81 -14.93 -29.90
N ASN A 692 12.41 -13.78 -30.12
CA ASN A 692 13.86 -13.58 -30.14
C ASN A 692 14.36 -12.76 -28.95
N ALA A 693 13.61 -12.72 -27.83
CA ALA A 693 14.09 -12.06 -26.62
C ALA A 693 15.38 -12.73 -26.13
N GLU A 694 16.44 -11.94 -26.01
CA GLU A 694 17.76 -12.38 -25.54
C GLU A 694 17.90 -12.12 -24.03
N GLU A 695 18.80 -12.85 -23.37
CA GLU A 695 19.11 -12.59 -21.96
C GLU A 695 19.80 -11.24 -21.79
N ASP A 696 19.28 -10.39 -20.90
CA ASP A 696 19.78 -9.03 -20.66
C ASP A 696 19.87 -8.65 -19.17
N GLY A 697 19.72 -9.64 -18.28
CA GLY A 697 19.65 -9.44 -16.82
C GLY A 697 18.23 -9.26 -16.28
N HIS A 698 17.28 -8.88 -17.13
CA HIS A 698 15.84 -8.88 -16.83
C HIS A 698 15.13 -10.05 -17.52
N VAL A 699 15.59 -10.45 -18.71
CA VAL A 699 15.09 -11.58 -19.47
C VAL A 699 15.94 -12.82 -19.19
N PHE A 700 15.27 -13.93 -18.90
CA PHE A 700 15.86 -15.26 -18.81
C PHE A 700 15.16 -16.16 -19.82
N ALA A 701 15.91 -16.63 -20.82
CA ALA A 701 15.38 -17.34 -21.98
C ALA A 701 15.96 -18.75 -22.09
N ASP A 702 15.16 -19.70 -22.56
CA ASP A 702 15.59 -21.05 -22.90
C ASP A 702 15.16 -21.38 -24.32
N ASP A 703 16.12 -21.30 -25.25
CA ASP A 703 15.88 -21.58 -26.67
C ASP A 703 15.54 -23.05 -26.94
N ARG A 704 15.96 -23.99 -26.09
CA ARG A 704 15.63 -25.42 -26.27
C ARG A 704 14.17 -25.66 -25.99
N HIS A 705 13.62 -24.95 -25.01
CA HIS A 705 12.23 -25.07 -24.61
C HIS A 705 11.35 -23.97 -25.22
N HIS A 706 11.90 -23.01 -25.96
CA HIS A 706 11.17 -21.86 -26.52
C HIS A 706 10.35 -21.12 -25.46
N THR A 707 10.93 -20.94 -24.27
CA THR A 707 10.30 -20.24 -23.12
C THR A 707 11.19 -19.10 -22.67
N ALA A 708 10.59 -18.07 -22.10
CA ALA A 708 11.32 -16.98 -21.47
C ALA A 708 10.45 -16.30 -20.40
N LEU A 709 11.11 -15.62 -19.46
CA LEU A 709 10.50 -14.82 -18.40
C LEU A 709 11.22 -13.48 -18.29
N TRP A 710 10.47 -12.43 -18.01
CA TRP A 710 11.01 -11.12 -17.65
C TRP A 710 10.88 -10.90 -16.15
N PHE A 711 11.88 -10.28 -15.53
CA PHE A 711 11.97 -9.97 -14.10
C PHE A 711 12.30 -8.50 -13.88
N GLY A 712 11.67 -7.89 -12.88
CA GLY A 712 11.99 -6.53 -12.43
C GLY A 712 11.35 -6.21 -11.08
N GLY A 713 11.46 -4.96 -10.64
CA GLY A 713 10.73 -4.45 -9.48
C GLY A 713 9.30 -4.08 -9.87
N ILE A 714 8.35 -4.12 -8.93
CA ILE A 714 6.98 -3.67 -9.21
C ILE A 714 6.95 -2.19 -9.62
N ASP A 715 7.79 -1.35 -9.01
CA ASP A 715 7.90 0.07 -9.33
C ASP A 715 8.63 0.35 -10.67
N ASP A 716 9.21 -0.65 -11.33
CA ASP A 716 9.65 -0.46 -12.73
C ASP A 716 8.45 -0.20 -13.66
N LEU A 717 7.24 -0.63 -13.30
CA LEU A 717 6.04 -0.40 -14.12
C LEU A 717 5.79 1.09 -14.40
N TRP A 718 6.20 1.99 -13.52
CA TRP A 718 6.11 3.44 -13.76
C TRP A 718 6.90 3.87 -15.00
N LYS A 719 7.99 3.17 -15.33
CA LYS A 719 8.86 3.43 -16.49
C LYS A 719 8.23 3.03 -17.82
N LEU A 720 7.07 2.35 -17.83
CA LEU A 720 6.26 2.19 -19.05
C LEU A 720 5.69 3.54 -19.53
N GLY A 721 5.69 4.55 -18.66
CA GLY A 721 5.26 5.91 -18.95
C GLY A 721 3.90 6.24 -18.34
N LYS A 722 3.51 7.51 -18.43
CA LYS A 722 2.26 7.98 -17.83
C LYS A 722 1.01 7.26 -18.40
N PRO A 723 -0.07 7.17 -17.61
CA PRO A 723 -1.35 6.68 -18.09
C PRO A 723 -1.90 7.50 -19.27
N THR A 724 -2.41 6.82 -20.28
CA THR A 724 -3.09 7.41 -21.45
C THR A 724 -4.30 6.55 -21.85
N GLY A 725 -5.19 7.07 -22.67
CA GLY A 725 -6.33 6.30 -23.17
C GLY A 725 -7.42 7.16 -23.77
N ARG A 726 -8.43 6.49 -24.35
CA ARG A 726 -9.60 7.16 -24.92
C ARG A 726 -10.88 6.38 -24.63
N GLY A 727 -12.00 7.07 -24.62
CA GLY A 727 -13.29 6.43 -24.42
C GLY A 727 -14.23 7.35 -23.67
N GLY A 728 -15.35 6.84 -23.19
CA GLY A 728 -16.23 7.67 -22.36
C GLY A 728 -17.51 6.95 -21.98
N PRO A 729 -18.39 7.63 -21.25
CA PRO A 729 -19.64 7.02 -20.83
C PRO A 729 -20.59 6.71 -21.99
N TRP A 730 -20.53 7.47 -23.10
CA TRP A 730 -21.46 7.33 -24.22
C TRP A 730 -20.75 7.40 -25.57
N LEU A 731 -21.08 6.47 -26.47
CA LEU A 731 -20.74 6.54 -27.88
C LEU A 731 -21.94 6.09 -28.71
N ARG A 732 -22.67 7.05 -29.29
CA ARG A 732 -23.95 6.81 -29.98
C ARG A 732 -24.92 6.00 -29.09
N THR A 733 -24.97 6.34 -27.82
CA THR A 733 -25.75 5.65 -26.80
C THR A 733 -27.13 6.28 -26.69
N GLN A 734 -28.19 5.47 -26.60
CA GLN A 734 -29.51 5.99 -26.27
C GLN A 734 -29.51 6.40 -24.78
N VAL A 735 -29.86 7.66 -24.51
CA VAL A 735 -29.88 8.22 -23.16
C VAL A 735 -31.25 8.81 -22.86
N ASP A 736 -31.65 8.73 -21.60
CA ASP A 736 -32.89 9.32 -21.09
C ASP A 736 -32.57 10.63 -20.38
N ALA A 737 -33.47 11.61 -20.50
CA ALA A 737 -33.36 12.91 -19.87
C ALA A 737 -33.25 12.76 -18.34
N GLY A 738 -32.27 13.46 -17.75
CA GLY A 738 -32.06 13.49 -16.30
C GLY A 738 -31.42 12.24 -15.71
N VAL A 739 -31.15 11.19 -16.50
CA VAL A 739 -30.50 9.97 -16.02
C VAL A 739 -28.98 10.08 -16.18
N PRO A 740 -28.19 10.00 -15.09
CA PRO A 740 -26.73 10.01 -15.20
C PRO A 740 -26.20 8.76 -15.90
N SER A 741 -25.14 8.94 -16.69
CA SER A 741 -24.37 7.84 -17.24
C SER A 741 -23.66 7.02 -16.16
N ASP A 742 -23.15 5.86 -16.56
CA ASP A 742 -22.12 5.14 -15.81
C ASP A 742 -20.91 6.07 -15.55
N ALA A 743 -20.19 5.79 -14.45
CA ALA A 743 -18.99 6.55 -14.08
C ALA A 743 -17.81 6.17 -14.98
N TYR A 744 -17.08 7.16 -15.49
CA TYR A 744 -15.87 7.00 -16.30
C TYR A 744 -14.65 7.50 -15.52
N LEU A 745 -13.59 6.69 -15.44
CA LEU A 745 -12.40 7.01 -14.66
C LEU A 745 -11.76 8.32 -15.14
N MET A 746 -11.43 9.22 -14.22
CA MET A 746 -10.83 10.52 -14.52
C MET A 746 -9.50 10.76 -13.80
N THR A 747 -9.29 10.09 -12.66
CA THR A 747 -8.07 10.23 -11.85
C THR A 747 -6.82 9.73 -12.58
N GLY A 748 -5.69 10.40 -12.35
CA GLY A 748 -4.35 9.93 -12.74
C GLY A 748 -3.89 10.31 -14.16
N TYR A 749 -4.73 10.99 -14.93
CA TYR A 749 -4.37 11.51 -16.26
C TYR A 749 -4.05 13.01 -16.18
N ASP A 750 -2.99 13.50 -16.83
CA ASP A 750 -2.54 14.89 -16.69
C ASP A 750 -3.19 15.83 -17.71
N LYS A 751 -3.45 15.36 -18.94
CA LYS A 751 -4.13 16.11 -19.99
C LYS A 751 -5.42 15.40 -20.41
N LYS A 752 -6.53 16.16 -20.41
CA LYS A 752 -7.86 15.63 -20.70
C LYS A 752 -8.62 16.55 -21.65
N SER A 753 -9.30 15.97 -22.62
CA SER A 753 -10.28 16.67 -23.46
C SER A 753 -11.54 15.81 -23.62
N ALA A 754 -12.67 16.46 -23.90
CA ALA A 754 -13.96 15.82 -24.13
C ALA A 754 -14.57 16.30 -25.45
N VAL A 755 -15.32 15.40 -26.09
CA VAL A 755 -16.08 15.63 -27.31
C VAL A 755 -17.52 15.18 -27.07
N MET A 756 -18.48 16.07 -27.37
CA MET A 756 -19.91 15.86 -27.18
C MET A 756 -20.70 16.05 -28.48
N SER A 757 -21.67 15.18 -28.72
CA SER A 757 -22.65 15.30 -29.83
C SER A 757 -23.94 14.53 -29.54
N HIS A 758 -25.02 14.83 -30.28
CA HIS A 758 -26.31 14.15 -30.16
C HIS A 758 -27.06 14.05 -31.50
N SER A 759 -28.14 13.26 -31.53
CA SER A 759 -29.03 13.09 -32.69
C SER A 759 -30.34 13.91 -32.63
N SER A 760 -30.63 14.60 -31.52
CA SER A 760 -31.81 15.46 -31.39
C SER A 760 -31.83 16.61 -32.42
N SER A 761 -33.02 16.98 -32.88
CA SER A 761 -33.28 18.15 -33.72
C SER A 761 -33.30 19.48 -32.95
N GLU A 762 -33.19 19.43 -31.62
CA GLU A 762 -33.14 20.60 -30.73
C GLU A 762 -31.83 20.62 -29.91
N ASN A 763 -31.43 21.79 -29.40
CA ASN A 763 -30.20 21.96 -28.61
C ASN A 763 -30.21 21.14 -27.31
N VAL A 764 -29.35 20.14 -27.16
CA VAL A 764 -29.27 19.32 -25.92
C VAL A 764 -28.23 19.91 -24.96
N THR A 765 -28.58 19.98 -23.68
CA THR A 765 -27.65 20.35 -22.62
C THR A 765 -27.05 19.10 -21.99
N PHE A 766 -25.73 19.01 -22.04
CA PHE A 766 -24.94 17.99 -21.34
C PHE A 766 -24.41 18.60 -20.05
N THR A 767 -24.78 18.05 -18.89
CA THR A 767 -24.15 18.39 -17.61
C THR A 767 -23.12 17.33 -17.26
N LEU A 768 -21.85 17.73 -17.18
CA LEU A 768 -20.79 16.88 -16.66
C LEU A 768 -20.81 16.94 -15.13
N GLN A 769 -20.89 15.77 -14.51
CA GLN A 769 -20.78 15.60 -13.06
C GLN A 769 -19.47 14.91 -12.72
N ILE A 770 -18.85 15.29 -11.61
CA ILE A 770 -17.61 14.68 -11.12
C ILE A 770 -17.79 14.10 -9.73
N ASP A 771 -17.10 12.99 -9.46
CA ASP A 771 -16.92 12.43 -8.12
C ASP A 771 -15.61 12.95 -7.55
N ILE A 772 -15.68 13.71 -6.47
CA ILE A 772 -14.53 14.43 -5.92
C ILE A 772 -13.53 13.44 -5.33
N ASP A 773 -13.96 12.59 -4.41
CA ASP A 773 -13.08 11.73 -3.63
C ASP A 773 -13.23 10.23 -3.94
N GLY A 774 -14.19 9.82 -4.76
CA GLY A 774 -14.41 8.42 -5.10
C GLY A 774 -15.35 7.69 -4.14
N THR A 775 -16.07 8.39 -3.26
CA THR A 775 -17.18 7.82 -2.47
C THR A 775 -18.53 7.90 -3.18
N GLY A 776 -18.59 8.39 -4.42
CA GLY A 776 -19.83 8.68 -5.10
C GLY A 776 -20.45 10.03 -4.71
N ARG A 777 -19.63 10.98 -4.22
CA ARG A 777 -20.06 12.35 -3.98
C ARG A 777 -20.03 13.13 -5.30
N TRP A 778 -21.16 13.11 -5.99
CA TRP A 778 -21.30 13.75 -7.31
C TRP A 778 -21.69 15.21 -7.21
N VAL A 779 -20.98 16.06 -7.94
CA VAL A 779 -21.29 17.48 -8.09
C VAL A 779 -21.39 17.86 -9.57
N ASP A 780 -22.24 18.84 -9.88
CA ASP A 780 -22.33 19.42 -11.22
C ASP A 780 -21.09 20.28 -11.47
N TYR A 781 -20.21 19.83 -12.37
CA TYR A 781 -19.00 20.56 -12.73
C TYR A 781 -19.31 21.66 -13.75
N ARG A 782 -19.94 21.28 -14.88
CA ARG A 782 -20.21 22.21 -15.98
C ARG A 782 -21.27 21.68 -16.94
N SER A 783 -22.14 22.58 -17.38
CA SER A 783 -23.12 22.30 -18.44
C SER A 783 -22.69 22.87 -19.79
N PHE A 784 -22.98 22.13 -20.85
CA PHE A 784 -22.65 22.46 -22.24
C PHE A 784 -23.90 22.35 -23.10
N GLN A 785 -24.29 23.44 -23.74
CA GLN A 785 -25.37 23.41 -24.73
C GLN A 785 -24.77 23.02 -26.09
N VAL A 786 -25.16 21.87 -26.60
CA VAL A 786 -24.75 21.34 -27.91
C VAL A 786 -25.89 21.57 -28.89
N ALA A 787 -25.60 22.14 -30.05
CA ALA A 787 -26.59 22.36 -31.10
C ALA A 787 -26.75 21.12 -32.00
N PRO A 788 -27.92 20.92 -32.65
CA PRO A 788 -28.13 19.84 -33.62
C PRO A 788 -27.03 19.77 -34.68
N ASP A 789 -26.62 18.56 -35.03
CA ASP A 789 -25.57 18.26 -36.02
C ASP A 789 -24.21 18.93 -35.75
N LYS A 790 -23.94 19.34 -34.49
CA LYS A 790 -22.66 19.90 -34.06
C LYS A 790 -21.90 18.95 -33.14
N LEU A 791 -20.58 19.09 -33.22
CA LEU A 791 -19.62 18.49 -32.32
C LEU A 791 -19.05 19.61 -31.46
N LEU A 792 -19.15 19.46 -30.14
CA LEU A 792 -18.57 20.38 -29.16
C LEU A 792 -17.33 19.74 -28.56
N SER A 793 -16.20 20.43 -28.61
CA SER A 793 -14.95 20.02 -27.95
C SER A 793 -14.68 20.88 -26.72
N PHE A 794 -14.15 20.26 -25.68
CA PHE A 794 -13.80 20.93 -24.42
C PHE A 794 -12.47 20.40 -23.89
N ASP A 795 -11.50 21.29 -23.67
CA ASP A 795 -10.26 20.97 -22.97
C ASP A 795 -10.40 21.28 -21.49
N PHE A 796 -10.08 20.32 -20.63
CA PHE A 796 -10.07 20.57 -19.19
C PHE A 796 -8.85 21.44 -18.83
N PRO A 797 -8.95 22.32 -17.82
CA PRO A 797 -7.80 23.07 -17.35
C PRO A 797 -6.63 22.15 -16.98
N VAL A 798 -5.40 22.59 -17.26
CA VAL A 798 -4.19 21.87 -16.83
C VAL A 798 -4.21 21.72 -15.30
N GLY A 799 -4.04 20.49 -14.82
CA GLY A 799 -4.12 20.18 -13.39
C GLY A 799 -5.52 19.86 -12.88
N PHE A 800 -6.56 19.99 -13.72
CA PHE A 800 -7.90 19.57 -13.33
C PHE A 800 -7.97 18.05 -13.16
N SER A 801 -8.47 17.60 -12.01
CA SER A 801 -8.57 16.19 -11.65
C SER A 801 -9.81 15.96 -10.79
N ALA A 802 -10.31 14.73 -10.79
CA ALA A 802 -11.41 14.21 -9.99
C ALA A 802 -11.33 12.68 -10.07
N CYS A 803 -11.95 11.94 -9.15
CA CYS A 803 -11.95 10.48 -9.20
C CYS A 803 -12.66 9.94 -10.44
N TRP A 804 -13.90 10.37 -10.67
CA TRP A 804 -14.74 9.90 -11.76
C TRP A 804 -15.48 11.06 -12.42
N VAL A 805 -15.88 10.86 -13.68
CA VAL A 805 -16.78 11.76 -14.41
C VAL A 805 -17.97 10.99 -14.96
N ARG A 806 -19.13 11.61 -14.99
CA ARG A 806 -20.33 11.10 -15.67
C ARG A 806 -21.07 12.25 -16.35
N ALA A 807 -22.05 11.94 -17.18
CA ALA A 807 -22.86 12.96 -17.83
C ALA A 807 -24.36 12.75 -17.65
N VAL A 808 -25.09 13.86 -17.67
CA VAL A 808 -26.55 13.90 -17.68
C VAL A 808 -26.97 14.68 -18.93
N SER A 809 -27.92 14.14 -19.69
CA SER A 809 -28.58 14.84 -20.79
C SER A 809 -29.88 15.46 -20.30
N ASP A 810 -30.23 16.67 -20.73
CA ASP A 810 -31.54 17.27 -20.46
C ASP A 810 -32.67 16.74 -21.35
N ARG A 811 -32.33 15.89 -22.33
CA ARG A 811 -33.28 15.28 -23.27
C ARG A 811 -32.99 13.82 -23.57
N ASP A 812 -34.05 13.09 -23.89
CA ASP A 812 -33.98 11.78 -24.52
C ASP A 812 -33.35 11.93 -25.92
N THR A 813 -32.24 11.27 -26.17
CA THR A 813 -31.56 11.34 -27.47
C THR A 813 -30.56 10.19 -27.64
N THR A 814 -29.94 10.09 -28.82
CA THR A 814 -28.73 9.31 -28.98
C THR A 814 -27.54 10.24 -28.80
N ALA A 815 -26.75 10.05 -27.75
CA ALA A 815 -25.68 10.94 -27.32
C ALA A 815 -24.30 10.30 -27.46
N THR A 816 -23.28 11.14 -27.61
CA THR A 816 -21.86 10.78 -27.52
C THR A 816 -21.19 11.73 -26.55
N LEU A 817 -20.44 11.17 -25.60
CA LEU A 817 -19.45 11.86 -24.78
C LEU A 817 -18.20 10.98 -24.74
N GLN A 818 -17.16 11.42 -25.43
CA GLN A 818 -15.88 10.73 -25.51
C GLN A 818 -14.77 11.65 -24.98
N LEU A 819 -13.94 11.11 -24.12
CA LEU A 819 -12.77 11.74 -23.54
C LEU A 819 -11.50 11.17 -24.15
N THR A 820 -10.47 12.01 -24.21
CA THR A 820 -9.11 11.63 -24.60
C THR A 820 -8.15 12.04 -23.50
N TYR A 821 -7.35 11.09 -23.04
CA TYR A 821 -6.29 11.25 -22.06
C TYR A 821 -4.93 11.02 -22.72
N GLN A 822 -4.02 11.98 -22.60
CA GLN A 822 -2.77 12.05 -23.36
C GLN A 822 -1.56 12.23 -22.48
#